data_AF-A0A9E5C2C5-F1
#
_entry.id   AF-A0A9E5C2C5-F1
#
_cell.length_a   1.000
_cell.length_b   1.000
_cell.length_c   1.000
_cell.angle_alpha   90.00
_cell.angle_beta   90.00
_cell.angle_gamma   90.00
#
_symmetry.space_group_name_H-M   'P 1'
#
loop_
_entity.id
_entity.type
_entity.pdbx_description
1 polymer ?
#
loop_
_entity_poly.entity_id
_entity_poly.type
_entity_poly.pdbx_seq_one_letter_code
_entity_poly.pdbx_strand_id
1 'polypeptide(L)'
;PKAIAVPTPALPVPTPKPTAIATATPVLPTATPAPTPTPNPGTSPWIQQRLDAVIGLYDLTDAGAALVRSLDVRQMQGEPGWFGSYGFKEWAGVGEAKPNPVMHEISHSYWGGFPIEGFPELSWDPLPGGSLSTAMERYHADILAFMAQPPDNFEVFRQRLRNLPEVSADNPEPLLHNVEASLLYDTGGNLALVPPILRKYWSRFLKPGPFDTWYDAVAWYRSLPDEDRSVANKYLGFEHLDLREYTALLSSESPRDYISIRRDILVQEERQRLYDLAEQFDLLLGDSQKEEDFQFWRGYLRDKVELHRQHEGYLNSLVLARATDLAAALGFLTELSGLSPEEQALRVADQLEVQPFVVNFLPALENRALLALFSSETPLPEGRTLQATASFVDRLNRFSTVVDRILVAGRNDPQSGTSELTQFLSDVDFEQRDDLRLFFDLFLAADPDTAKALVRALEEKIVRRLMDPVPSQLRGLLSPGELLAMLDITPGSDASELQQGITLLVEEPTGNYRSDEPYLHVMYEVVAARSRTDSRDIMRILRRTPFPLEGFIERQPRAALAVLTSDMSSAVRLVRSSDRVLSPPSRIVYRLINADPEWAAQLVVALAESGEEALVTESLAYIAYDKDRLERLPELPISLENDGEFLEALLIDQGPDWLLERLNEAYALSEDRTVPNHVPDEFQYQYLATLEAAVATVPYAVTRIELQRIINQVAQNRG
;
A
#
# COMPACT_ATOMS: atom_id res chain seq x y z
N PRO A 1 -69.73 42.57 -64.22
CA PRO A 1 -70.11 43.96 -63.84
C PRO A 1 -70.32 44.08 -62.32
N LYS A 2 -69.74 45.14 -61.72
CA LYS A 2 -69.54 45.44 -60.26
C LYS A 2 -68.46 44.57 -59.59
N ALA A 3 -67.25 45.03 -59.21
CA ALA A 3 -66.77 46.33 -58.67
C ALA A 3 -67.40 46.60 -57.26
N ILE A 4 -66.75 46.95 -56.14
CA ILE A 4 -65.45 47.58 -55.77
C ILE A 4 -65.29 47.44 -54.23
N ALA A 5 -64.06 47.45 -53.68
CA ALA A 5 -63.65 48.32 -52.56
C ALA A 5 -62.13 48.24 -52.31
N VAL A 6 -61.48 49.40 -52.18
CA VAL A 6 -60.02 49.63 -52.03
C VAL A 6 -59.75 50.28 -50.66
N PRO A 7 -58.56 50.07 -50.07
CA PRO A 7 -57.75 51.18 -49.51
C PRO A 7 -56.25 51.04 -49.90
N THR A 8 -55.51 52.05 -50.39
CA THR A 8 -54.94 53.29 -49.79
C THR A 8 -53.73 53.01 -48.84
N PRO A 9 -52.60 53.76 -48.95
CA PRO A 9 -51.25 53.20 -48.80
C PRO A 9 -50.56 53.48 -47.46
N ALA A 10 -49.52 52.68 -47.13
CA ALA A 10 -48.59 52.94 -46.03
C ALA A 10 -47.18 53.29 -46.55
N LEU A 11 -46.58 54.29 -45.88
CA LEU A 11 -45.29 54.94 -46.08
C LEU A 11 -44.13 54.20 -45.33
N PRO A 12 -42.84 54.61 -45.50
CA PRO A 12 -41.71 53.69 -45.68
C PRO A 12 -40.94 53.27 -44.42
N VAL A 13 -40.15 52.20 -44.64
CA VAL A 13 -39.24 51.49 -43.72
C VAL A 13 -38.14 52.39 -43.13
N PRO A 14 -37.90 52.35 -41.81
CA PRO A 14 -36.68 52.87 -41.20
C PRO A 14 -35.63 51.76 -40.98
N THR A 15 -34.38 52.05 -41.32
CA THR A 15 -33.19 51.22 -41.05
C THR A 15 -32.74 51.41 -39.59
N PRO A 16 -32.51 50.34 -38.79
CA PRO A 16 -31.96 50.49 -37.44
C PRO A 16 -30.42 50.48 -37.43
N LYS A 17 -29.84 51.42 -36.67
CA LYS A 17 -28.45 51.42 -36.19
C LYS A 17 -28.29 50.50 -34.95
N PRO A 18 -27.07 50.09 -34.59
CA PRO A 18 -26.78 48.86 -33.83
C PRO A 18 -26.97 49.00 -32.31
N THR A 19 -27.52 47.96 -31.69
CA THR A 19 -27.59 47.80 -30.24
C THR A 19 -26.84 46.52 -29.85
N ALA A 20 -25.93 46.66 -28.88
CA ALA A 20 -25.05 45.61 -28.37
C ALA A 20 -25.84 44.37 -27.89
N ILE A 21 -25.41 43.19 -28.34
CA ILE A 21 -25.84 41.90 -27.78
C ILE A 21 -24.87 41.58 -26.66
N ALA A 22 -25.36 41.55 -25.43
CA ALA A 22 -24.65 40.97 -24.30
C ALA A 22 -24.48 39.48 -24.56
N THR A 23 -23.23 39.02 -24.58
CA THR A 23 -22.86 37.60 -24.62
C THR A 23 -23.40 36.95 -23.35
N ALA A 24 -24.47 36.17 -23.48
CA ALA A 24 -24.96 35.32 -22.40
C ALA A 24 -23.92 34.21 -22.15
N THR A 25 -23.34 34.21 -20.96
CA THR A 25 -22.61 33.07 -20.42
C THR A 25 -23.52 31.83 -20.49
N PRO A 26 -23.07 30.69 -21.03
CA PRO A 26 -23.85 29.47 -20.98
C PRO A 26 -23.97 29.05 -19.51
N VAL A 27 -25.17 29.17 -18.96
CA VAL A 27 -25.53 28.57 -17.68
C VAL A 27 -25.52 27.06 -17.89
N LEU A 28 -24.57 26.36 -17.28
CA LEU A 28 -24.62 24.89 -17.18
C LEU A 28 -25.99 24.51 -16.60
N PRO A 29 -26.68 23.48 -17.14
CA PRO A 29 -27.85 22.95 -16.48
C PRO A 29 -27.43 22.47 -15.09
N THR A 30 -27.95 23.12 -14.05
CA THR A 30 -27.83 22.68 -12.67
C THR A 30 -28.35 21.24 -12.63
N ALA A 31 -27.44 20.28 -12.41
CA ALA A 31 -27.84 18.90 -12.17
C ALA A 31 -28.86 18.90 -11.03
N THR A 32 -30.04 18.35 -11.27
CA THR A 32 -31.01 18.07 -10.21
C THR A 32 -30.27 17.32 -9.09
N PRO A 33 -30.27 17.79 -7.83
CA PRO A 33 -29.62 17.03 -6.76
C PRO A 33 -30.25 15.64 -6.74
N ALA A 34 -29.40 14.61 -6.87
CA ALA A 34 -29.83 13.24 -6.72
C ALA A 34 -30.53 13.10 -5.35
N PRO A 35 -31.64 12.37 -5.25
CA PRO A 35 -32.28 12.14 -3.96
C PRO A 35 -31.24 11.56 -3.00
N THR A 36 -31.05 12.22 -1.87
CA THR A 36 -30.15 11.76 -0.81
C THR A 36 -30.59 10.37 -0.36
N PRO A 37 -29.67 9.37 -0.29
CA PRO A 37 -30.02 8.05 0.20
C PRO A 37 -30.69 8.11 1.58
N THR A 38 -31.78 7.37 1.76
CA THR A 38 -32.49 7.32 3.05
C THR A 38 -31.69 6.42 4.01
N PRO A 39 -31.53 6.80 5.29
CA PRO A 39 -30.90 5.92 6.28
C PRO A 39 -31.56 4.54 6.33
N ASN A 40 -30.76 3.49 6.50
CA ASN A 40 -31.31 2.14 6.58
C ASN A 40 -32.11 1.99 7.89
N PRO A 41 -33.43 1.66 7.82
CA PRO A 41 -34.27 1.57 9.01
C PRO A 41 -33.89 0.42 9.96
N GLY A 42 -33.04 -0.52 9.52
CA GLY A 42 -32.51 -1.62 10.32
C GLY A 42 -31.25 -1.27 11.13
N THR A 43 -30.66 -0.09 10.94
CA THR A 43 -29.41 0.30 11.61
C THR A 43 -29.62 0.59 13.09
N SER A 44 -28.93 -0.14 13.97
CA SER A 44 -29.00 0.07 15.42
C SER A 44 -28.38 1.42 15.83
N PRO A 45 -28.76 2.01 16.98
CA PRO A 45 -28.13 3.21 17.49
C PRO A 45 -26.60 3.08 17.68
N TRP A 46 -26.13 1.87 18.04
CA TRP A 46 -24.71 1.58 18.15
C TRP A 46 -24.00 1.72 16.79
N ILE A 47 -24.57 1.15 15.72
CA ILE A 47 -24.01 1.25 14.37
C ILE A 47 -24.01 2.70 13.89
N GLN A 48 -25.11 3.44 14.13
CA GLN A 48 -25.19 4.86 13.75
C GLN A 48 -24.04 5.68 14.34
N GLN A 49 -23.67 5.44 15.60
CA GLN A 49 -22.54 6.12 16.23
C GLN A 49 -21.19 5.79 15.56
N ARG A 50 -20.96 4.53 15.17
CA ARG A 50 -19.71 4.15 14.47
C ARG A 50 -19.62 4.74 13.08
N LEU A 51 -20.74 4.76 12.35
CA LEU A 51 -20.82 5.42 11.05
C LEU A 51 -20.57 6.93 11.19
N ASP A 52 -21.14 7.59 12.20
CA ASP A 52 -20.92 9.01 12.47
C ASP A 52 -19.47 9.34 12.87
N ALA A 53 -18.82 8.47 13.65
CA ALA A 53 -17.41 8.61 14.01
C ALA A 53 -16.51 8.55 12.77
N VAL A 54 -16.75 7.56 11.91
CA VAL A 54 -16.12 7.44 10.60
C VAL A 54 -16.33 8.70 9.74
N ILE A 55 -17.57 9.18 9.62
CA ILE A 55 -17.91 10.37 8.83
C ILE A 55 -17.11 11.58 9.35
N GLY A 56 -16.99 11.72 10.68
CA GLY A 56 -16.24 12.80 11.31
C GLY A 56 -14.73 12.69 11.14
N LEU A 57 -14.15 11.47 11.20
CA LEU A 57 -12.71 11.26 11.02
C LEU A 57 -12.25 11.63 9.61
N TYR A 58 -13.00 11.25 8.60
CA TYR A 58 -12.66 11.46 7.19
C TYR A 58 -13.28 12.73 6.58
N ASP A 59 -14.05 13.49 7.37
CA ASP A 59 -14.70 14.74 6.97
C ASP A 59 -15.46 14.64 5.63
N LEU A 60 -16.30 13.61 5.52
CA LEU A 60 -17.05 13.32 4.29
C LEU A 60 -17.97 14.47 3.90
N THR A 61 -18.31 14.57 2.61
CA THR A 61 -19.35 15.51 2.15
C THR A 61 -20.72 15.16 2.74
N ASP A 62 -21.69 16.08 2.69
CA ASP A 62 -23.06 15.77 3.13
C ASP A 62 -23.67 14.60 2.35
N ALA A 63 -23.35 14.48 1.06
CA ALA A 63 -23.79 13.39 0.22
C ALA A 63 -23.11 12.06 0.61
N GLY A 64 -21.79 12.08 0.84
CA GLY A 64 -21.04 10.92 1.29
C GLY A 64 -21.49 10.43 2.67
N ALA A 65 -21.72 11.35 3.61
CA ALA A 65 -22.26 11.04 4.93
C ALA A 65 -23.67 10.41 4.84
N ALA A 66 -24.53 10.89 3.95
CA ALA A 66 -25.83 10.29 3.73
C ALA A 66 -25.74 8.90 3.11
N LEU A 67 -24.83 8.69 2.16
CA LEU A 67 -24.56 7.38 1.57
C LEU A 67 -24.12 6.38 2.65
N VAL A 68 -23.11 6.73 3.46
CA VAL A 68 -22.62 5.87 4.54
C VAL A 68 -23.76 5.48 5.50
N ARG A 69 -24.62 6.42 5.89
CA ARG A 69 -25.78 6.15 6.75
C ARG A 69 -26.87 5.27 6.10
N SER A 70 -26.86 5.14 4.77
CA SER A 70 -27.83 4.30 4.04
C SER A 70 -27.40 2.85 3.87
N LEU A 71 -26.14 2.51 4.17
CA LEU A 71 -25.61 1.16 4.03
C LEU A 71 -26.28 0.18 5.00
N ASP A 72 -26.42 -1.09 4.59
CA ASP A 72 -26.88 -2.18 5.47
C ASP A 72 -25.73 -2.71 6.32
N VAL A 73 -25.43 -1.95 7.38
CA VAL A 73 -24.38 -2.30 8.35
C VAL A 73 -25.04 -2.85 9.62
N ARG A 74 -24.62 -4.05 10.03
CA ARG A 74 -25.23 -4.81 11.12
C ARG A 74 -24.22 -5.06 12.23
N GLN A 75 -24.68 -5.01 13.47
CA GLN A 75 -23.85 -5.37 14.62
C GLN A 75 -23.82 -6.89 14.79
N MET A 76 -22.63 -7.46 14.90
CA MET A 76 -22.38 -8.89 15.12
C MET A 76 -22.01 -9.11 16.59
N GLN A 77 -23.01 -9.29 17.46
CA GLN A 77 -22.75 -9.48 18.88
C GLN A 77 -22.04 -10.81 19.16
N GLY A 78 -21.04 -10.78 20.04
CA GLY A 78 -20.25 -11.98 20.38
C GLY A 78 -19.18 -12.32 19.35
N GLU A 79 -18.90 -11.39 18.45
CA GLU A 79 -17.82 -11.49 17.48
C GLU A 79 -16.85 -10.32 17.69
N PRO A 80 -15.54 -10.56 17.91
CA PRO A 80 -14.56 -9.48 18.12
C PRO A 80 -14.10 -8.84 16.80
N GLY A 81 -14.37 -9.51 15.67
CA GLY A 81 -13.87 -9.18 14.33
C GLY A 81 -14.94 -8.68 13.36
N TRP A 82 -14.60 -8.71 12.09
CA TRP A 82 -15.43 -8.24 10.97
C TRP A 82 -16.01 -9.42 10.18
N PHE A 83 -17.23 -9.26 9.67
CA PHE A 83 -17.94 -10.33 8.97
C PHE A 83 -18.65 -9.81 7.72
N GLY A 84 -18.18 -10.24 6.55
CA GLY A 84 -18.79 -10.03 5.24
C GLY A 84 -18.56 -8.66 4.58
N SER A 85 -18.44 -8.65 3.25
CA SER A 85 -18.84 -7.59 2.30
C SER A 85 -18.55 -8.01 0.85
N TYR A 86 -19.51 -7.90 -0.08
CA TYR A 86 -19.24 -7.68 -1.52
C TYR A 86 -20.22 -6.65 -2.14
N GLY A 87 -19.97 -5.36 -1.95
CA GLY A 87 -20.52 -4.27 -2.77
C GLY A 87 -21.73 -3.50 -2.20
N PHE A 88 -22.07 -2.36 -2.81
CA PHE A 88 -23.11 -1.41 -2.35
C PHE A 88 -24.51 -2.00 -2.11
N LYS A 89 -24.81 -3.16 -2.71
CA LYS A 89 -26.10 -3.86 -2.57
C LYS A 89 -26.07 -4.98 -1.54
N GLU A 90 -24.93 -5.20 -0.90
CA GLU A 90 -24.75 -6.21 0.13
C GLU A 90 -24.76 -5.60 1.53
N TRP A 91 -24.70 -6.46 2.54
CA TRP A 91 -24.66 -6.08 3.94
C TRP A 91 -23.26 -6.32 4.50
N ALA A 92 -22.85 -5.50 5.47
CA ALA A 92 -21.59 -5.67 6.19
C ALA A 92 -21.87 -5.89 7.69
N GLY A 93 -21.15 -6.81 8.32
CA GLY A 93 -21.24 -7.15 9.73
C GLY A 93 -20.05 -6.63 10.53
N VAL A 94 -20.35 -5.98 11.66
CA VAL A 94 -19.36 -5.36 12.55
C VAL A 94 -19.47 -5.92 13.94
N GLY A 95 -18.44 -6.60 14.41
CA GLY A 95 -18.31 -7.05 15.79
C GLY A 95 -17.92 -5.90 16.71
N GLU A 96 -16.62 -5.68 16.86
CA GLU A 96 -16.07 -4.53 17.57
C GLU A 96 -15.37 -3.57 16.60
N ALA A 97 -15.81 -2.30 16.58
CA ALA A 97 -15.45 -1.35 15.54
C ALA A 97 -14.13 -0.61 15.84
N LYS A 98 -13.07 -0.88 15.08
CA LYS A 98 -11.92 0.03 14.93
C LYS A 98 -12.14 0.90 13.69
N PRO A 99 -12.04 2.24 13.76
CA PRO A 99 -12.38 3.11 12.63
C PRO A 99 -11.72 2.75 11.29
N ASN A 100 -10.45 2.36 11.27
CA ASN A 100 -9.76 1.96 10.04
C ASN A 100 -10.37 0.68 9.41
N PRO A 101 -10.47 -0.47 10.11
CA PRO A 101 -11.24 -1.62 9.63
C PRO A 101 -12.70 -1.33 9.25
N VAL A 102 -13.40 -0.46 9.99
CA VAL A 102 -14.76 -0.02 9.60
C VAL A 102 -14.73 0.61 8.22
N MET A 103 -13.77 1.50 7.99
CA MET A 103 -13.63 2.17 6.71
C MET A 103 -13.22 1.26 5.58
N HIS A 104 -12.35 0.30 5.86
CA HIS A 104 -11.98 -0.72 4.88
C HIS A 104 -13.23 -1.39 4.31
N GLU A 105 -14.10 -1.90 5.20
CA GLU A 105 -15.32 -2.60 4.79
C GLU A 105 -16.37 -1.67 4.15
N ILE A 106 -16.56 -0.48 4.69
CA ILE A 106 -17.49 0.52 4.12
C ILE A 106 -17.05 0.95 2.72
N SER A 107 -15.75 1.03 2.47
CA SER A 107 -15.22 1.43 1.16
C SER A 107 -15.52 0.37 0.09
N HIS A 108 -15.58 -0.93 0.42
CA HIS A 108 -16.13 -1.95 -0.48
C HIS A 108 -17.60 -1.70 -0.83
N SER A 109 -18.39 -1.23 0.14
CA SER A 109 -19.81 -0.91 -0.06
C SER A 109 -20.05 0.46 -0.72
N TYR A 110 -19.03 1.29 -0.93
CA TYR A 110 -19.18 2.59 -1.59
C TYR A 110 -19.47 2.47 -3.10
N TRP A 111 -18.93 1.44 -3.74
CA TRP A 111 -18.99 1.24 -5.19
C TRP A 111 -20.42 1.03 -5.67
N GLY A 112 -21.05 2.09 -6.18
CA GLY A 112 -22.48 2.11 -6.54
C GLY A 112 -23.27 3.30 -6.01
N GLY A 113 -22.73 4.04 -5.03
CA GLY A 113 -23.45 5.12 -4.37
C GLY A 113 -23.64 6.40 -5.19
N PHE A 114 -22.78 6.63 -6.19
CA PHE A 114 -22.83 7.81 -7.05
C PHE A 114 -22.56 7.49 -8.52
N PRO A 115 -23.15 8.27 -9.46
CA PRO A 115 -22.70 8.25 -10.86
C PRO A 115 -21.27 8.77 -10.97
N ILE A 116 -20.51 8.23 -11.93
CA ILE A 116 -19.14 8.67 -12.20
C ILE A 116 -19.18 10.03 -12.92
N GLU A 117 -18.45 11.01 -12.40
CA GLU A 117 -18.41 12.34 -12.97
C GLU A 117 -17.84 12.31 -14.40
N GLY A 118 -18.59 12.87 -15.36
CA GLY A 118 -18.22 12.87 -16.78
C GLY A 118 -18.55 11.58 -17.55
N PHE A 119 -19.03 10.52 -16.88
CA PHE A 119 -19.32 9.21 -17.49
C PHE A 119 -20.70 8.67 -17.06
N PRO A 120 -21.81 9.33 -17.42
CA PRO A 120 -23.15 8.92 -17.02
C PRO A 120 -23.61 7.57 -17.60
N GLU A 121 -22.91 7.05 -18.61
CA GLU A 121 -23.18 5.77 -19.26
C GLU A 121 -22.59 4.55 -18.54
N LEU A 122 -21.63 4.76 -17.64
CA LEU A 122 -21.03 3.69 -16.87
C LEU A 122 -21.97 3.25 -15.74
N SER A 123 -22.11 1.94 -15.57
CA SER A 123 -23.00 1.33 -14.58
C SER A 123 -22.19 0.57 -13.55
N TRP A 124 -22.57 0.69 -12.29
CA TRP A 124 -22.05 -0.13 -11.19
C TRP A 124 -22.70 -1.52 -11.12
N ASP A 125 -23.75 -1.76 -11.91
CA ASP A 125 -24.42 -3.06 -11.99
C ASP A 125 -23.70 -3.99 -12.97
N PRO A 126 -23.33 -5.22 -12.55
CA PRO A 126 -22.77 -6.23 -13.44
C PRO A 126 -23.75 -6.60 -14.55
N LEU A 127 -23.22 -6.89 -15.75
CA LEU A 127 -24.02 -7.46 -16.83
C LEU A 127 -24.35 -8.94 -16.53
N PRO A 128 -25.45 -9.50 -17.08
CA PRO A 128 -25.77 -10.90 -16.90
C PRO A 128 -24.61 -11.81 -17.32
N GLY A 129 -24.04 -12.57 -16.36
CA GLY A 129 -22.92 -13.49 -16.60
C GLY A 129 -21.53 -12.86 -16.53
N GLY A 130 -21.40 -11.55 -16.25
CA GLY A 130 -20.12 -10.90 -15.96
C GLY A 130 -19.80 -10.91 -14.46
N SER A 131 -18.51 -10.93 -14.12
CA SER A 131 -18.03 -10.83 -12.73
C SER A 131 -17.92 -9.38 -12.23
N LEU A 132 -17.73 -8.42 -13.15
CA LEU A 132 -17.57 -6.99 -12.83
C LEU A 132 -18.58 -6.14 -13.62
N SER A 133 -18.82 -4.92 -13.12
CA SER A 133 -19.59 -3.89 -13.81
C SER A 133 -18.71 -3.02 -14.69
N THR A 134 -19.29 -2.32 -15.67
CA THR A 134 -18.51 -1.47 -16.59
C THR A 134 -17.80 -0.32 -15.88
N ALA A 135 -18.41 0.18 -14.78
CA ALA A 135 -17.78 1.15 -13.91
C ALA A 135 -16.55 0.59 -13.19
N MET A 136 -16.64 -0.65 -12.67
CA MET A 136 -15.55 -1.30 -11.96
C MET A 136 -14.39 -1.67 -12.89
N GLU A 137 -14.69 -2.22 -14.07
CA GLU A 137 -13.67 -2.48 -15.11
C GLU A 137 -12.89 -1.21 -15.46
N ARG A 138 -13.60 -0.08 -15.60
CA ARG A 138 -12.96 1.19 -15.88
C ARG A 138 -12.15 1.73 -14.70
N TYR A 139 -12.66 1.55 -13.48
CA TYR A 139 -11.93 1.94 -12.27
C TYR A 139 -10.61 1.18 -12.13
N HIS A 140 -10.63 -0.13 -12.34
CA HIS A 140 -9.42 -0.97 -12.37
C HIS A 140 -8.43 -0.52 -13.46
N ALA A 141 -8.92 -0.24 -14.67
CA ALA A 141 -8.08 0.27 -15.75
C ALA A 141 -7.42 1.62 -15.39
N ASP A 142 -8.17 2.51 -14.74
CA ASP A 142 -7.65 3.80 -14.29
C ASP A 142 -6.63 3.66 -13.14
N ILE A 143 -6.77 2.68 -12.24
CA ILE A 143 -5.76 2.36 -11.22
C ILE A 143 -4.45 1.90 -11.87
N LEU A 144 -4.53 0.97 -12.83
CA LEU A 144 -3.34 0.48 -13.53
C LEU A 144 -2.67 1.59 -14.34
N ALA A 145 -3.45 2.45 -14.99
CA ALA A 145 -2.91 3.61 -15.68
C ALA A 145 -2.25 4.63 -14.73
N PHE A 146 -2.81 4.84 -13.53
CA PHE A 146 -2.18 5.66 -12.50
C PHE A 146 -0.77 5.14 -12.14
N MET A 147 -0.60 3.82 -11.98
CA MET A 147 0.69 3.21 -11.66
C MET A 147 1.75 3.40 -12.76
N ALA A 148 1.30 3.51 -14.01
CA ALA A 148 2.16 3.70 -15.20
C ALA A 148 2.51 5.16 -15.49
N GLN A 149 1.91 6.14 -14.81
CA GLN A 149 2.19 7.56 -15.04
C GLN A 149 3.63 7.95 -14.64
N PRO A 150 4.18 9.02 -15.24
CA PRO A 150 5.44 9.63 -14.81
C PRO A 150 5.44 9.99 -13.31
N PRO A 151 6.60 9.95 -12.64
CA PRO A 151 6.70 10.31 -11.24
C PRO A 151 6.44 11.81 -11.09
N ASP A 152 5.35 12.15 -10.41
CA ASP A 152 4.88 13.51 -10.13
C ASP A 152 4.75 13.70 -8.60
N ASN A 153 3.94 14.67 -8.16
CA ASN A 153 3.64 14.87 -6.74
C ASN A 153 2.89 13.70 -6.07
N PHE A 154 2.36 12.72 -6.82
CA PHE A 154 1.73 11.49 -6.29
C PHE A 154 2.70 10.30 -6.20
N GLU A 155 3.99 10.47 -6.54
CA GLU A 155 4.95 9.37 -6.52
C GLU A 155 5.10 8.72 -5.13
N VAL A 156 4.94 9.47 -4.04
CA VAL A 156 4.94 8.90 -2.68
C VAL A 156 3.82 7.86 -2.48
N PHE A 157 2.65 8.11 -3.08
CA PHE A 157 1.53 7.18 -3.02
C PHE A 157 1.76 5.98 -3.96
N ARG A 158 2.26 6.21 -5.18
CA ARG A 158 2.64 5.09 -6.07
C ARG A 158 3.69 4.18 -5.42
N GLN A 159 4.69 4.74 -4.73
CA GLN A 159 5.69 3.95 -3.99
C GLN A 159 5.05 3.10 -2.89
N ARG A 160 4.08 3.64 -2.14
CA ARG A 160 3.32 2.85 -1.15
C ARG A 160 2.62 1.66 -1.81
N LEU A 161 1.96 1.88 -2.94
CA LEU A 161 1.24 0.84 -3.68
C LEU A 161 2.16 -0.22 -4.29
N ARG A 162 3.35 0.16 -4.79
CA ARG A 162 4.38 -0.77 -5.28
C ARG A 162 4.98 -1.64 -4.17
N ASN A 163 4.91 -1.17 -2.92
CA ASN A 163 5.43 -1.87 -1.74
C ASN A 163 4.37 -2.74 -1.04
N LEU A 164 3.19 -2.92 -1.64
CA LEU A 164 2.18 -3.85 -1.13
C LEU A 164 2.69 -5.31 -1.21
N PRO A 165 2.24 -6.19 -0.33
CA PRO A 165 2.54 -7.62 -0.43
C PRO A 165 1.99 -8.19 -1.74
N GLU A 166 2.74 -9.10 -2.36
CA GLU A 166 2.30 -9.95 -3.48
C GLU A 166 1.80 -9.23 -4.75
N VAL A 167 1.89 -7.89 -4.80
CA VAL A 167 1.48 -7.11 -5.96
C VAL A 167 2.42 -7.37 -7.13
N SER A 168 1.83 -7.59 -8.31
CA SER A 168 2.55 -7.69 -9.58
C SER A 168 1.58 -7.45 -10.74
N ALA A 169 2.10 -7.42 -11.96
CA ALA A 169 1.26 -7.43 -13.15
C ALA A 169 0.46 -8.74 -13.31
N ASP A 170 1.00 -9.87 -12.81
CA ASP A 170 0.33 -11.17 -12.85
C ASP A 170 -0.68 -11.33 -11.69
N ASN A 171 -0.48 -10.61 -10.59
CA ASN A 171 -1.39 -10.52 -9.46
C ASN A 171 -1.68 -9.05 -9.09
N PRO A 172 -2.59 -8.36 -9.80
CA PRO A 172 -2.94 -6.97 -9.49
C PRO A 172 -3.93 -6.85 -8.32
N GLU A 173 -4.45 -7.96 -7.79
CA GLU A 173 -5.49 -7.96 -6.76
C GLU A 173 -5.10 -7.14 -5.52
N PRO A 174 -3.88 -7.26 -4.94
CA PRO A 174 -3.53 -6.51 -3.74
C PRO A 174 -3.57 -5.00 -3.96
N LEU A 175 -3.18 -4.55 -5.16
CA LEU A 175 -3.26 -3.15 -5.58
C LEU A 175 -4.72 -2.70 -5.71
N LEU A 176 -5.53 -3.45 -6.46
CA LEU A 176 -6.93 -3.12 -6.72
C LEU A 176 -7.71 -3.06 -5.40
N HIS A 177 -7.57 -4.10 -4.58
CA HIS A 177 -8.20 -4.21 -3.27
C HIS A 177 -7.77 -3.07 -2.33
N ASN A 178 -6.47 -2.73 -2.29
CA ASN A 178 -6.00 -1.63 -1.45
C ASN A 178 -6.60 -0.28 -1.87
N VAL A 179 -6.62 0.05 -3.17
CA VAL A 179 -7.20 1.32 -3.63
C VAL A 179 -8.74 1.31 -3.48
N GLU A 180 -9.39 0.16 -3.59
CA GLU A 180 -10.83 0.02 -3.35
C GLU A 180 -11.23 0.24 -1.90
N ALA A 181 -10.46 -0.35 -0.97
CA ALA A 181 -10.84 -0.45 0.44
C ALA A 181 -10.17 0.59 1.33
N SER A 182 -8.92 0.95 1.01
CA SER A 182 -8.02 1.66 1.91
C SER A 182 -7.64 3.06 1.43
N LEU A 183 -8.07 3.50 0.24
CA LEU A 183 -7.72 4.83 -0.28
C LEU A 183 -8.10 5.96 0.69
N LEU A 184 -9.22 5.85 1.40
CA LEU A 184 -9.60 6.85 2.40
C LEU A 184 -8.62 6.88 3.57
N TYR A 185 -8.17 5.73 4.03
CA TYR A 185 -7.14 5.63 5.07
C TYR A 185 -5.80 6.19 4.57
N ASP A 186 -5.38 5.81 3.37
CA ASP A 186 -4.11 6.23 2.80
C ASP A 186 -4.07 7.73 2.50
N THR A 187 -5.22 8.36 2.22
CA THR A 187 -5.33 9.81 1.94
C THR A 187 -5.87 10.63 3.12
N GLY A 188 -6.29 10.00 4.22
CA GLY A 188 -6.98 10.67 5.33
C GLY A 188 -8.30 11.34 4.93
N GLY A 189 -8.95 10.85 3.86
CA GLY A 189 -10.18 11.43 3.31
C GLY A 189 -9.98 12.73 2.52
N ASN A 190 -8.74 13.10 2.21
CA ASN A 190 -8.41 14.30 1.46
C ASN A 190 -8.49 14.04 -0.07
N LEU A 191 -9.49 14.63 -0.75
CA LEU A 191 -9.67 14.49 -2.19
C LEU A 191 -8.49 15.05 -3.02
N ALA A 192 -7.77 16.06 -2.55
CA ALA A 192 -6.60 16.59 -3.26
C ALA A 192 -5.44 15.57 -3.28
N LEU A 193 -5.34 14.70 -2.27
CA LEU A 193 -4.37 13.60 -2.23
C LEU A 193 -4.80 12.38 -3.06
N VAL A 194 -6.07 12.29 -3.47
CA VAL A 194 -6.53 11.29 -4.44
C VAL A 194 -5.97 11.62 -5.83
N PRO A 195 -5.37 10.64 -6.54
CA PRO A 195 -4.86 10.85 -7.89
C PRO A 195 -5.88 11.48 -8.84
N PRO A 196 -5.53 12.47 -9.69
CA PRO A 196 -6.49 13.19 -10.53
C PRO A 196 -7.36 12.29 -11.40
N ILE A 197 -6.76 11.24 -11.96
CA ILE A 197 -7.44 10.20 -12.74
C ILE A 197 -8.53 9.48 -11.95
N LEU A 198 -8.39 9.35 -10.62
CA LEU A 198 -9.35 8.68 -9.76
C LEU A 198 -10.38 9.65 -9.13
N ARG A 199 -10.13 10.97 -9.13
CA ARG A 199 -11.00 11.94 -8.42
C ARG A 199 -12.46 11.92 -8.86
N LYS A 200 -12.74 11.61 -10.13
CA LYS A 200 -14.11 11.49 -10.67
C LYS A 200 -14.96 10.41 -9.99
N TYR A 201 -14.32 9.44 -9.33
CA TYR A 201 -14.99 8.40 -8.55
C TYR A 201 -15.27 8.83 -7.12
N TRP A 202 -14.62 9.87 -6.61
CA TRP A 202 -14.62 10.25 -5.19
C TRP A 202 -15.11 11.68 -4.94
N SER A 203 -15.25 12.52 -5.97
CA SER A 203 -15.55 13.96 -5.86
C SER A 203 -16.87 14.28 -5.15
N ARG A 204 -17.83 13.34 -5.17
CA ARG A 204 -19.10 13.46 -4.43
C ARG A 204 -19.01 12.94 -3.00
N PHE A 205 -18.01 12.13 -2.67
CA PHE A 205 -17.86 11.48 -1.38
C PHE A 205 -16.91 12.24 -0.45
N LEU A 206 -15.79 12.73 -1.00
CA LEU A 206 -14.71 13.40 -0.26
C LEU A 206 -14.71 14.91 -0.47
N LYS A 207 -14.29 15.64 0.56
CA LYS A 207 -13.98 17.08 0.47
C LYS A 207 -12.53 17.27 -0.01
N PRO A 208 -12.15 18.46 -0.53
CA PRO A 208 -10.77 18.78 -0.88
C PRO A 208 -9.75 18.52 0.23
N GLY A 209 -10.15 18.54 1.50
CA GLY A 209 -9.28 18.28 2.64
C GLY A 209 -8.37 19.47 2.99
N PRO A 210 -7.49 19.32 4.00
CA PRO A 210 -6.63 20.41 4.49
C PRO A 210 -5.28 20.55 3.76
N PHE A 211 -4.92 19.60 2.89
CA PHE A 211 -3.64 19.57 2.18
C PHE A 211 -3.89 19.68 0.69
N ASP A 212 -3.17 20.56 -0.01
CA ASP A 212 -3.27 20.70 -1.46
C ASP A 212 -2.37 19.69 -2.20
N THR A 213 -1.27 19.26 -1.57
CA THR A 213 -0.31 18.32 -2.15
C THR A 213 0.17 17.27 -1.16
N TRP A 214 0.68 16.15 -1.69
CA TRP A 214 1.37 15.13 -0.89
C TRP A 214 2.61 15.66 -0.17
N TYR A 215 3.35 16.61 -0.77
CA TYR A 215 4.50 17.20 -0.11
C TYR A 215 4.08 17.96 1.17
N ASP A 216 2.99 18.73 1.11
CA ASP A 216 2.45 19.43 2.29
C ASP A 216 2.02 18.44 3.38
N ALA A 217 1.30 17.39 2.98
CA ALA A 217 0.81 16.37 3.90
C ALA A 217 1.97 15.59 4.56
N VAL A 218 3.00 15.21 3.79
CA VAL A 218 4.19 14.53 4.32
C VAL A 218 4.99 15.44 5.24
N ALA A 219 5.20 16.70 4.85
CA ALA A 219 5.90 17.68 5.67
C ALA A 219 5.20 17.88 7.03
N TRP A 220 3.87 17.98 7.01
CA TRP A 220 3.03 18.03 8.20
C TRP A 220 3.18 16.78 9.07
N TYR A 221 3.00 15.59 8.50
CA TYR A 221 3.06 14.33 9.28
C TYR A 221 4.40 14.14 9.98
N ARG A 222 5.50 14.51 9.31
CA ARG A 222 6.84 14.44 9.85
C ARG A 222 7.12 15.46 10.94
N SER A 223 6.42 16.60 10.95
CA SER A 223 6.57 17.62 11.97
C SER A 223 5.79 17.32 13.25
N LEU A 224 4.90 16.33 13.22
CA LEU A 224 4.15 15.89 14.40
C LEU A 224 5.07 15.29 15.47
N PRO A 225 4.88 15.67 16.76
CA PRO A 225 5.38 14.92 17.90
C PRO A 225 4.89 13.46 17.89
N ASP A 226 5.60 12.56 18.56
CA ASP A 226 5.28 11.13 18.58
C ASP A 226 3.83 10.83 19.05
N GLU A 227 3.33 11.58 20.03
CA GLU A 227 1.95 11.44 20.52
C GLU A 227 0.91 11.80 19.46
N ASP A 228 1.09 12.95 18.80
CA ASP A 228 0.18 13.41 17.73
C ASP A 228 0.26 12.50 16.51
N ARG A 229 1.46 12.00 16.18
CA ARG A 229 1.66 11.03 15.11
C ARG A 229 0.97 9.71 15.40
N SER A 230 1.06 9.22 16.64
CA SER A 230 0.34 8.02 17.06
C SER A 230 -1.17 8.18 16.97
N VAL A 231 -1.70 9.39 17.17
CA VAL A 231 -3.13 9.69 16.96
C VAL A 231 -3.45 9.71 15.46
N ALA A 232 -2.62 10.34 14.64
CA ALA A 232 -2.79 10.39 13.19
C ALA A 232 -2.85 8.97 12.58
N ASN A 233 -1.93 8.09 12.97
CA ASN A 233 -1.86 6.69 12.50
C ASN A 233 -3.12 5.85 12.80
N LYS A 234 -4.07 6.34 13.60
CA LYS A 234 -5.34 5.64 13.86
C LYS A 234 -6.38 5.84 12.75
N TYR A 235 -6.21 6.85 11.90
CA TYR A 235 -7.12 7.17 10.80
C TYR A 235 -6.43 7.54 9.47
N LEU A 236 -5.10 7.70 9.48
CA LEU A 236 -4.27 8.09 8.35
C LEU A 236 -3.12 7.09 8.19
N GLY A 237 -2.94 6.50 7.01
CA GLY A 237 -1.95 5.45 6.74
C GLY A 237 -0.52 5.91 6.44
N PHE A 238 -0.11 7.08 6.93
CA PHE A 238 1.17 7.68 6.54
C PHE A 238 2.40 6.96 7.13
N GLU A 239 2.21 6.17 8.19
CA GLU A 239 3.23 5.29 8.76
C GLU A 239 3.70 4.19 7.80
N HIS A 240 2.91 3.92 6.76
CA HIS A 240 3.25 2.93 5.74
C HIS A 240 4.01 3.50 4.54
N LEU A 241 4.19 4.83 4.46
CA LEU A 241 4.91 5.49 3.37
C LEU A 241 6.44 5.32 3.51
N ASP A 242 7.15 5.24 2.38
CA ASP A 242 8.61 5.37 2.40
C ASP A 242 9.02 6.85 2.39
N LEU A 243 9.31 7.40 3.56
CA LEU A 243 9.62 8.82 3.71
C LEU A 243 11.14 9.14 3.70
N ARG A 244 12.01 8.19 3.34
CA ARG A 244 13.47 8.38 3.39
C ARG A 244 13.96 9.49 2.48
N GLU A 245 13.37 9.63 1.29
CA GLU A 245 13.74 10.66 0.29
C GLU A 245 13.08 12.03 0.55
N TYR A 246 12.21 12.11 1.56
CA TYR A 246 11.38 13.30 1.82
C TYR A 246 11.85 14.07 3.06
N THR A 247 13.12 13.90 3.45
CA THR A 247 13.73 14.48 4.66
C THR A 247 13.88 15.99 4.62
N ALA A 248 14.06 16.55 3.43
CA ALA A 248 14.28 17.97 3.22
C ALA A 248 12.99 18.81 3.23
N LEU A 249 11.80 18.19 3.26
CA LEU A 249 10.54 18.92 3.26
C LEU A 249 10.38 19.76 4.53
N LEU A 250 10.19 21.05 4.35
CA LEU A 250 9.92 21.98 5.43
C LEU A 250 8.43 21.99 5.74
N SER A 251 8.07 21.92 7.02
CA SER A 251 6.68 22.04 7.47
C SER A 251 6.13 23.41 7.08
N SER A 252 5.00 23.42 6.39
CA SER A 252 4.15 24.61 6.29
C SER A 252 3.43 24.87 7.63
N GLU A 253 2.77 26.01 7.78
CA GLU A 253 1.93 26.32 8.95
C GLU A 253 0.78 25.30 9.04
N SER A 254 0.98 24.28 9.90
CA SER A 254 0.01 23.21 10.14
C SER A 254 -1.34 23.75 10.62
N PRO A 255 -2.48 23.20 10.16
CA PRO A 255 -3.77 23.42 10.81
C PRO A 255 -3.78 22.69 12.16
N ARG A 256 -3.31 23.34 13.22
CA ARG A 256 -3.21 22.75 14.58
C ARG A 256 -4.54 22.17 15.08
N ASP A 257 -5.66 22.71 14.60
CA ASP A 257 -7.00 22.23 14.98
C ASP A 257 -7.38 20.89 14.32
N TYR A 258 -6.68 20.46 13.27
CA TYR A 258 -7.03 19.28 12.46
C TYR A 258 -6.95 17.94 13.24
N ILE A 259 -5.93 17.78 14.11
CA ILE A 259 -5.78 16.58 14.95
C ILE A 259 -6.73 16.61 16.14
N SER A 260 -6.97 17.80 16.72
CA SER A 260 -7.71 17.93 17.98
C SER A 260 -9.14 17.36 17.89
N ILE A 261 -9.87 17.68 16.82
CA ILE A 261 -11.25 17.19 16.61
C ILE A 261 -11.26 15.66 16.47
N ARG A 262 -10.28 15.09 15.77
CA ARG A 262 -10.19 13.64 15.52
C ARG A 262 -9.79 12.88 16.77
N ARG A 263 -8.96 13.48 17.62
CA ARG A 263 -8.63 12.94 18.94
C ARG A 263 -9.87 12.72 19.78
N ASP A 264 -10.78 13.69 19.83
CA ASP A 264 -12.01 13.55 20.60
C ASP A 264 -12.91 12.42 20.09
N ILE A 265 -13.01 12.25 18.77
CA ILE A 265 -13.73 11.13 18.16
C ILE A 265 -13.07 9.79 18.53
N LEU A 266 -11.74 9.70 18.38
CA LEU A 266 -10.99 8.48 18.69
C LEU A 266 -11.10 8.08 20.16
N VAL A 267 -11.06 9.04 21.09
CA VAL A 267 -11.25 8.80 22.53
C VAL A 267 -12.63 8.19 22.80
N GLN A 268 -13.67 8.65 22.10
CA GLN A 268 -15.01 8.07 22.25
C GLN A 268 -15.07 6.64 21.69
N GLU A 269 -14.49 6.40 20.52
CA GLU A 269 -14.41 5.07 19.91
C GLU A 269 -13.62 4.08 20.78
N GLU A 270 -12.51 4.51 21.36
CA GLU A 270 -11.67 3.72 22.27
C GLU A 270 -12.40 3.32 23.55
N ARG A 271 -13.14 4.25 24.15
CA ARG A 271 -13.98 3.96 25.30
C ARG A 271 -15.11 3.02 24.93
N GLN A 272 -15.74 3.23 23.78
CA GLN A 272 -16.76 2.29 23.33
C GLN A 272 -16.21 0.87 23.19
N ARG A 273 -15.03 0.70 22.59
CA ARG A 273 -14.39 -0.61 22.45
C ARG A 273 -14.20 -1.33 23.80
N LEU A 274 -13.85 -0.61 24.86
CA LEU A 274 -13.82 -1.17 26.22
C LEU A 274 -15.23 -1.50 26.76
N TYR A 275 -16.23 -0.66 26.47
CA TYR A 275 -17.62 -0.94 26.82
C TYR A 275 -18.13 -2.21 26.12
N ASP A 276 -17.87 -2.35 24.81
CA ASP A 276 -18.33 -3.48 23.99
C ASP A 276 -17.71 -4.79 24.48
N LEU A 277 -16.41 -4.78 24.80
CA LEU A 277 -15.76 -5.91 25.48
C LEU A 277 -16.51 -6.29 26.75
N ALA A 278 -16.82 -5.32 27.62
CA ALA A 278 -17.49 -5.58 28.90
C ALA A 278 -18.95 -6.03 28.76
N GLU A 279 -19.66 -5.54 27.74
CA GLU A 279 -21.05 -5.92 27.44
C GLU A 279 -21.13 -7.33 26.86
N GLN A 280 -20.19 -7.71 26.00
CA GLN A 280 -20.27 -8.92 25.19
C GLN A 280 -19.34 -10.04 25.63
N PHE A 281 -18.50 -9.83 26.65
CA PHE A 281 -17.47 -10.79 27.09
C PHE A 281 -17.97 -12.23 27.25
N ASP A 282 -19.16 -12.41 27.85
CA ASP A 282 -19.72 -13.75 28.10
C ASP A 282 -20.10 -14.50 26.80
N LEU A 283 -20.34 -13.78 25.71
CA LEU A 283 -20.59 -14.36 24.38
C LEU A 283 -19.31 -14.90 23.73
N LEU A 284 -18.16 -14.32 24.08
CA LEU A 284 -16.84 -14.71 23.56
C LEU A 284 -16.27 -15.97 24.26
N LEU A 285 -16.93 -16.45 25.31
CA LEU A 285 -16.53 -17.66 26.03
C LEU A 285 -16.95 -18.91 25.26
N GLY A 286 -16.12 -19.95 25.22
CA GLY A 286 -16.47 -21.20 24.54
C GLY A 286 -15.35 -22.22 24.48
N ASP A 287 -15.62 -23.33 23.80
CA ASP A 287 -14.64 -24.40 23.59
C ASP A 287 -13.62 -24.00 22.52
N SER A 288 -12.42 -24.60 22.56
CA SER A 288 -11.37 -24.40 21.57
C SER A 288 -11.86 -24.71 20.15
N GLN A 289 -11.68 -23.78 19.20
CA GLN A 289 -11.88 -24.06 17.78
C GLN A 289 -10.53 -24.38 17.12
N LYS A 290 -10.57 -25.28 16.11
CA LYS A 290 -9.35 -25.67 15.36
C LYS A 290 -8.78 -24.53 14.54
N GLU A 291 -9.63 -23.62 14.08
CA GLU A 291 -9.33 -22.57 13.09
C GLU A 291 -9.15 -21.17 13.71
N GLU A 292 -8.97 -21.06 15.03
CA GLU A 292 -8.72 -19.74 15.64
C GLU A 292 -7.43 -19.11 15.10
N ASP A 293 -7.54 -17.86 14.65
CA ASP A 293 -6.39 -17.03 14.30
C ASP A 293 -5.78 -16.47 15.59
N PHE A 294 -4.63 -17.04 15.94
CA PHE A 294 -3.90 -16.65 17.13
C PHE A 294 -3.41 -15.19 17.09
N GLN A 295 -2.92 -14.74 15.94
CA GLN A 295 -2.33 -13.40 15.82
C GLN A 295 -3.42 -12.33 15.91
N PHE A 296 -4.59 -12.60 15.32
CA PHE A 296 -5.78 -11.76 15.49
C PHE A 296 -6.12 -11.58 16.97
N TRP A 297 -6.33 -12.68 17.71
CA TRP A 297 -6.78 -12.61 19.11
C TRP A 297 -5.76 -12.00 20.05
N ARG A 298 -4.47 -12.30 19.85
CA ARG A 298 -3.39 -11.63 20.57
C ARG A 298 -3.41 -10.13 20.32
N GLY A 299 -3.53 -9.71 19.07
CA GLY A 299 -3.62 -8.30 18.69
C GLY A 299 -4.84 -7.62 19.32
N TYR A 300 -5.99 -8.30 19.30
CA TYR A 300 -7.23 -7.85 19.93
C TYR A 300 -7.06 -7.65 21.45
N LEU A 301 -6.54 -8.63 22.18
CA LEU A 301 -6.41 -8.54 23.64
C LEU A 301 -5.34 -7.52 24.06
N ARG A 302 -4.22 -7.43 23.34
CA ARG A 302 -3.20 -6.39 23.59
C ARG A 302 -3.74 -4.99 23.34
N ASP A 303 -4.58 -4.81 22.31
CA ASP A 303 -5.32 -3.57 22.09
C ASP A 303 -6.17 -3.23 23.33
N LYS A 304 -6.89 -4.18 23.94
CA LYS A 304 -7.67 -3.92 25.16
C LYS A 304 -6.83 -3.55 26.38
N VAL A 305 -5.70 -4.21 26.58
CA VAL A 305 -4.75 -3.84 27.67
C VAL A 305 -4.29 -2.40 27.48
N GLU A 306 -3.92 -2.03 26.26
CA GLU A 306 -3.46 -0.68 25.94
C GLU A 306 -4.57 0.37 26.09
N LEU A 307 -5.80 0.08 25.62
CA LEU A 307 -6.94 0.96 25.80
C LEU A 307 -7.28 1.16 27.27
N HIS A 308 -7.20 0.11 28.09
CA HIS A 308 -7.42 0.22 29.53
C HIS A 308 -6.39 1.15 30.19
N ARG A 309 -5.12 1.03 29.79
CA ARG A 309 -4.03 1.91 30.23
C ARG A 309 -4.28 3.37 29.87
N GLN A 310 -4.77 3.63 28.64
CA GLN A 310 -5.05 4.99 28.15
C GLN A 310 -6.31 5.61 28.78
N HIS A 311 -7.30 4.78 29.16
CA HIS A 311 -8.58 5.21 29.72
C HIS A 311 -8.77 4.66 31.15
N GLU A 312 -7.81 4.96 32.02
CA GLU A 312 -7.80 4.47 33.41
C GLU A 312 -9.12 4.81 34.12
N GLY A 313 -9.66 3.83 34.85
CA GLY A 313 -10.90 3.96 35.60
C GLY A 313 -12.19 3.90 34.76
N TYR A 314 -12.12 3.94 33.43
CA TYR A 314 -13.31 3.90 32.58
C TYR A 314 -14.14 2.62 32.76
N LEU A 315 -13.51 1.44 32.70
CA LEU A 315 -14.22 0.16 32.93
C LEU A 315 -14.89 0.13 34.31
N ASN A 316 -14.19 0.57 35.36
CA ASN A 316 -14.76 0.63 36.73
C ASN A 316 -15.93 1.62 36.86
N SER A 317 -16.09 2.55 35.91
CA SER A 317 -17.22 3.47 35.89
C SER A 317 -18.48 2.86 35.28
N LEU A 318 -18.37 1.72 34.59
CA LEU A 318 -19.48 1.07 33.90
C LEU A 318 -20.31 0.22 34.87
N VAL A 319 -21.63 0.24 34.68
CA VAL A 319 -22.57 -0.62 35.42
C VAL A 319 -22.88 -1.86 34.58
N LEU A 320 -21.85 -2.69 34.34
CA LEU A 320 -21.95 -3.94 33.59
C LEU A 320 -21.37 -5.11 34.40
N ALA A 321 -21.91 -6.32 34.20
CA ALA A 321 -21.58 -7.49 35.01
C ALA A 321 -20.09 -7.85 35.02
N ARG A 322 -19.39 -7.69 33.88
CA ARG A 322 -17.98 -8.05 33.72
C ARG A 322 -17.00 -6.89 33.87
N ALA A 323 -17.48 -5.66 34.03
CA ALA A 323 -16.63 -4.47 33.94
C ALA A 323 -15.54 -4.43 35.03
N THR A 324 -15.89 -4.74 36.28
CA THR A 324 -14.93 -4.76 37.40
C THR A 324 -13.89 -5.89 37.25
N ASP A 325 -14.32 -7.09 36.84
CA ASP A 325 -13.42 -8.23 36.62
C ASP A 325 -12.41 -7.94 35.50
N LEU A 326 -12.89 -7.34 34.40
CA LEU A 326 -12.07 -6.88 33.28
C LEU A 326 -11.11 -5.77 33.68
N ALA A 327 -11.58 -4.77 34.43
CA ALA A 327 -10.73 -3.69 34.91
C ALA A 327 -9.59 -4.23 35.78
N ALA A 328 -9.89 -5.17 36.69
CA ALA A 328 -8.88 -5.79 37.54
C ALA A 328 -7.88 -6.62 36.72
N ALA A 329 -8.34 -7.46 35.78
CA ALA A 329 -7.45 -8.30 34.97
C ALA A 329 -6.59 -7.49 33.99
N LEU A 330 -7.17 -6.53 33.27
CA LEU A 330 -6.41 -5.66 32.37
C LEU A 330 -5.46 -4.75 33.14
N GLY A 331 -5.89 -4.20 34.29
CA GLY A 331 -5.04 -3.43 35.19
C GLY A 331 -3.82 -4.24 35.63
N PHE A 332 -4.02 -5.48 36.08
CA PHE A 332 -2.91 -6.38 36.40
C PHE A 332 -1.94 -6.57 35.22
N LEU A 333 -2.42 -6.79 34.00
CA LEU A 333 -1.55 -6.93 32.83
C LEU A 333 -0.77 -5.65 32.50
N THR A 334 -1.35 -4.47 32.74
CA THR A 334 -0.61 -3.20 32.57
C THR A 334 0.56 -3.08 33.54
N GLU A 335 0.42 -3.62 34.77
CA GLU A 335 1.48 -3.63 35.78
C GLU A 335 2.63 -4.60 35.45
N LEU A 336 2.38 -5.58 34.57
CA LEU A 336 3.42 -6.49 34.09
C LEU A 336 4.37 -5.84 33.08
N SER A 337 3.94 -4.74 32.45
CA SER A 337 4.73 -4.05 31.44
C SER A 337 6.08 -3.57 32.01
N GLY A 338 7.16 -3.94 31.33
CA GLY A 338 8.53 -3.63 31.74
C GLY A 338 9.18 -4.59 32.73
N LEU A 339 8.46 -5.61 33.23
CA LEU A 339 9.04 -6.70 34.03
C LEU A 339 9.74 -7.73 33.13
N SER A 340 10.68 -8.49 33.70
CA SER A 340 11.27 -9.63 33.00
C SER A 340 10.23 -10.73 32.73
N PRO A 341 10.36 -11.51 31.65
CA PRO A 341 9.41 -12.58 31.34
C PRO A 341 9.20 -13.59 32.48
N GLU A 342 10.25 -13.93 33.23
CA GLU A 342 10.19 -14.84 34.37
C GLU A 342 9.41 -14.23 35.55
N GLU A 343 9.60 -12.94 35.82
CA GLU A 343 8.81 -12.21 36.82
C GLU A 343 7.34 -12.07 36.40
N GLN A 344 7.08 -11.82 35.11
CA GLN A 344 5.72 -11.81 34.58
C GLN A 344 5.05 -13.16 34.80
N ALA A 345 5.72 -14.26 34.43
CA ALA A 345 5.21 -15.62 34.61
C ALA A 345 4.90 -15.94 36.08
N LEU A 346 5.81 -15.61 37.01
CA LEU A 346 5.60 -15.83 38.44
C LEU A 346 4.39 -15.05 38.96
N ARG A 347 4.29 -13.76 38.63
CA ARG A 347 3.14 -12.93 39.06
C ARG A 347 1.83 -13.42 38.46
N VAL A 348 1.85 -13.86 37.20
CA VAL A 348 0.66 -14.43 36.55
C VAL A 348 0.25 -15.72 37.25
N ALA A 349 1.19 -16.60 37.60
CA ALA A 349 0.89 -17.83 38.34
C ALA A 349 0.24 -17.52 39.71
N ASP A 350 0.82 -16.61 40.49
CA ASP A 350 0.25 -16.17 41.77
C ASP A 350 -1.15 -15.55 41.58
N GLN A 351 -1.32 -14.73 40.53
CA GLN A 351 -2.59 -14.06 40.26
C GLN A 351 -3.67 -15.02 39.76
N LEU A 352 -3.33 -16.10 39.06
CA LEU A 352 -4.31 -17.11 38.63
C LEU A 352 -4.96 -17.83 39.81
N GLU A 353 -4.26 -17.98 40.94
CA GLU A 353 -4.82 -18.55 42.17
C GLU A 353 -5.82 -17.59 42.85
N VAL A 354 -5.50 -16.29 42.85
CA VAL A 354 -6.31 -15.25 43.53
C VAL A 354 -7.48 -14.78 42.65
N GLN A 355 -7.24 -14.64 41.35
CA GLN A 355 -8.17 -14.15 40.35
C GLN A 355 -8.13 -15.05 39.10
N PRO A 356 -8.83 -16.19 39.13
CA PRO A 356 -8.89 -17.13 38.00
C PRO A 356 -9.28 -16.51 36.65
N PHE A 357 -10.01 -15.39 36.69
CA PHE A 357 -10.46 -14.66 35.50
C PHE A 357 -9.32 -14.19 34.58
N VAL A 358 -8.11 -13.98 35.11
CA VAL A 358 -6.91 -13.56 34.35
C VAL A 358 -6.53 -14.56 33.25
N VAL A 359 -6.92 -15.85 33.39
CA VAL A 359 -6.63 -16.89 32.40
C VAL A 359 -7.09 -16.50 30.99
N ASN A 360 -8.18 -15.74 30.87
CA ASN A 360 -8.75 -15.29 29.59
C ASN A 360 -7.83 -14.36 28.80
N PHE A 361 -6.78 -13.82 29.42
CA PHE A 361 -5.90 -12.84 28.82
C PHE A 361 -4.46 -13.33 28.65
N LEU A 362 -4.19 -14.61 28.89
CA LEU A 362 -2.88 -15.20 28.62
C LEU A 362 -2.36 -14.90 27.19
N PRO A 363 -3.15 -14.95 26.11
CA PRO A 363 -2.64 -14.65 24.77
C PRO A 363 -2.04 -13.23 24.62
N ALA A 364 -2.41 -12.28 25.49
CA ALA A 364 -1.87 -10.93 25.48
C ALA A 364 -0.41 -10.84 25.95
N LEU A 365 0.05 -11.81 26.75
CA LEU A 365 1.41 -11.86 27.27
C LEU A 365 2.45 -12.04 26.15
N GLU A 366 3.70 -11.73 26.46
CA GLU A 366 4.82 -12.01 25.58
C GLU A 366 5.12 -13.51 25.51
N ASN A 367 5.62 -13.98 24.35
CA ASN A 367 5.94 -15.39 24.13
C ASN A 367 6.86 -15.96 25.23
N ARG A 368 7.86 -15.19 25.69
CA ARG A 368 8.77 -15.63 26.76
C ARG A 368 8.08 -15.84 28.09
N ALA A 369 7.19 -14.92 28.49
CA ALA A 369 6.46 -15.02 29.74
C ALA A 369 5.52 -16.23 29.72
N LEU A 370 4.90 -16.47 28.56
CA LEU A 370 4.06 -17.65 28.33
C LEU A 370 4.87 -18.95 28.41
N LEU A 371 6.01 -19.04 27.75
CA LEU A 371 6.85 -20.23 27.84
C LEU A 371 7.29 -20.48 29.29
N ALA A 372 7.72 -19.45 30.02
CA ALA A 372 8.10 -19.58 31.42
C ALA A 372 6.93 -20.05 32.32
N LEU A 373 5.71 -19.52 32.10
CA LEU A 373 4.50 -19.90 32.85
C LEU A 373 4.11 -21.38 32.64
N PHE A 374 4.24 -21.87 31.42
CA PHE A 374 3.86 -23.24 31.07
C PHE A 374 4.96 -24.25 31.43
N SER A 375 6.23 -23.86 31.35
CA SER A 375 7.35 -24.69 31.81
C SER A 375 7.35 -24.95 33.32
N SER A 376 6.72 -24.08 34.12
CA SER A 376 6.58 -24.29 35.57
C SER A 376 5.42 -25.21 35.96
N GLU A 377 4.74 -25.84 34.99
CA GLU A 377 3.56 -26.70 35.20
C GLU A 377 2.45 -26.02 36.02
N THR A 378 2.32 -24.69 35.88
CA THR A 378 1.31 -23.91 36.59
C THR A 378 -0.10 -24.43 36.26
N PRO A 379 -0.90 -24.85 37.25
CA PRO A 379 -2.25 -25.32 36.99
C PRO A 379 -3.12 -24.16 36.51
N LEU A 380 -3.67 -24.27 35.31
CA LEU A 380 -4.61 -23.29 34.79
C LEU A 380 -6.01 -23.51 35.40
N PRO A 381 -6.75 -22.44 35.73
CA PRO A 381 -8.10 -22.57 36.25
C PRO A 381 -9.04 -23.33 35.31
N GLU A 382 -9.87 -24.21 35.88
CA GLU A 382 -10.89 -24.96 35.13
C GLU A 382 -12.14 -24.09 34.88
N GLY A 383 -12.73 -24.20 33.68
CA GLY A 383 -13.96 -23.49 33.32
C GLY A 383 -13.98 -23.04 31.86
N ARG A 384 -15.07 -22.38 31.45
CA ARG A 384 -15.14 -21.74 30.13
C ARG A 384 -14.22 -20.52 30.11
N THR A 385 -13.30 -20.49 29.16
CA THR A 385 -12.45 -19.33 28.86
C THR A 385 -12.85 -18.71 27.53
N LEU A 386 -12.23 -17.60 27.14
CA LEU A 386 -12.33 -17.11 25.76
C LEU A 386 -11.96 -18.23 24.79
N GLN A 387 -12.73 -18.40 23.71
CA GLN A 387 -12.49 -19.45 22.70
C GLN A 387 -11.04 -19.44 22.21
N ALA A 388 -10.51 -18.23 21.97
CA ALA A 388 -9.11 -17.96 21.65
C ALA A 388 -8.12 -18.49 22.69
N THR A 389 -8.41 -18.30 23.98
CA THR A 389 -7.56 -18.75 25.07
C THR A 389 -7.54 -20.28 25.12
N ALA A 390 -8.69 -20.94 24.96
CA ALA A 390 -8.75 -22.40 24.92
C ALA A 390 -7.91 -22.96 23.76
N SER A 391 -8.09 -22.45 22.54
CA SER A 391 -7.29 -22.86 21.37
C SER A 391 -5.80 -22.56 21.55
N PHE A 392 -5.48 -21.40 22.15
CA PHE A 392 -4.12 -20.98 22.40
C PHE A 392 -3.39 -21.87 23.42
N VAL A 393 -4.03 -22.17 24.55
CA VAL A 393 -3.48 -23.06 25.59
C VAL A 393 -3.18 -24.43 25.00
N ASP A 394 -4.07 -24.99 24.18
CA ASP A 394 -3.87 -26.28 23.50
C ASP A 394 -2.65 -26.25 22.56
N ARG A 395 -2.52 -25.20 21.74
CA ARG A 395 -1.37 -25.04 20.83
C ARG A 395 -0.07 -24.81 21.59
N LEU A 396 -0.08 -24.01 22.67
CA LEU A 396 1.10 -23.82 23.52
C LEU A 396 1.53 -25.11 24.20
N ASN A 397 0.60 -25.89 24.77
CA ASN A 397 0.91 -27.18 25.38
C ASN A 397 1.57 -28.14 24.38
N ARG A 398 1.11 -28.11 23.11
CA ARG A 398 1.72 -28.90 22.03
C ARG A 398 3.13 -28.44 21.67
N PHE A 399 3.37 -27.12 21.57
CA PHE A 399 4.65 -26.60 21.06
C PHE A 399 5.70 -26.28 22.12
N SER A 400 5.32 -25.91 23.35
CA SER A 400 6.25 -25.49 24.41
C SER A 400 7.27 -26.58 24.72
N THR A 401 6.81 -27.82 24.88
CA THR A 401 7.67 -28.99 25.14
C THR A 401 8.60 -29.27 23.97
N VAL A 402 8.14 -29.08 22.73
CA VAL A 402 8.94 -29.30 21.52
C VAL A 402 10.02 -28.23 21.40
N VAL A 403 9.65 -26.96 21.58
CA VAL A 403 10.58 -25.82 21.57
C VAL A 403 11.66 -26.00 22.64
N ASP A 404 11.27 -26.32 23.88
CA ASP A 404 12.22 -26.52 24.97
C ASP A 404 13.16 -27.70 24.69
N ARG A 405 12.62 -28.84 24.22
CA ARG A 405 13.44 -30.02 23.85
C ARG A 405 14.51 -29.67 22.82
N ILE A 406 14.13 -28.99 21.73
CA ILE A 406 15.05 -28.61 20.64
C ILE A 406 16.10 -27.63 21.15
N LEU A 407 15.71 -26.61 21.92
CA LEU A 407 16.62 -25.59 22.41
C LEU A 407 17.58 -26.12 23.49
N VAL A 408 17.10 -26.94 24.43
CA VAL A 408 17.96 -27.61 25.42
C VAL A 408 18.98 -28.52 24.74
N ALA A 409 18.55 -29.30 23.74
CA ALA A 409 19.47 -30.09 22.93
C ALA A 409 20.51 -29.19 22.25
N GLY A 410 20.08 -28.09 21.62
CA GLY A 410 20.95 -27.14 20.92
C GLY A 410 21.95 -26.40 21.81
N ARG A 411 21.58 -26.02 23.03
CA ARG A 411 22.49 -25.39 24.01
C ARG A 411 23.62 -26.33 24.44
N ASN A 412 23.30 -27.61 24.56
CA ASN A 412 24.28 -28.64 24.93
C ASN A 412 25.15 -29.03 23.73
N ASP A 413 24.53 -29.23 22.58
CA ASP A 413 25.16 -29.59 21.31
C ASP A 413 24.30 -29.09 20.12
N PRO A 414 24.79 -28.12 19.34
CA PRO A 414 24.07 -27.62 18.17
C PRO A 414 23.64 -28.70 17.17
N GLN A 415 24.44 -29.76 16.97
CA GLN A 415 24.08 -30.82 16.02
C GLN A 415 22.87 -31.63 16.50
N SER A 416 22.84 -31.94 17.80
CA SER A 416 21.69 -32.60 18.43
C SER A 416 20.43 -31.73 18.32
N GLY A 417 20.52 -30.42 18.60
CA GLY A 417 19.39 -29.49 18.43
C GLY A 417 18.88 -29.41 16.99
N THR A 418 19.78 -29.32 16.01
CA THR A 418 19.41 -29.28 14.58
C THR A 418 18.78 -30.59 14.12
N SER A 419 19.23 -31.73 14.63
CA SER A 419 18.64 -33.04 14.34
C SER A 419 17.21 -33.13 14.87
N GLU A 420 16.98 -32.67 16.10
CA GLU A 420 15.64 -32.59 16.70
C GLU A 420 14.70 -31.66 15.92
N LEU A 421 15.19 -30.48 15.52
CA LEU A 421 14.43 -29.54 14.68
C LEU A 421 14.08 -30.16 13.32
N THR A 422 15.04 -30.85 12.69
CA THR A 422 14.83 -31.54 11.41
C THR A 422 13.79 -32.66 11.53
N GLN A 423 13.83 -33.42 12.62
CA GLN A 423 12.84 -34.45 12.89
C GLN A 423 11.43 -33.85 13.05
N PHE A 424 11.30 -32.79 13.86
CA PHE A 424 10.03 -32.08 14.00
C PHE A 424 9.48 -31.61 12.65
N LEU A 425 10.31 -30.96 11.84
CA LEU A 425 9.90 -30.49 10.50
C LEU A 425 9.61 -31.63 9.52
N SER A 426 10.09 -32.84 9.77
CA SER A 426 9.75 -34.01 8.95
C SER A 426 8.38 -34.59 9.29
N ASP A 427 7.94 -34.40 10.54
CA ASP A 427 6.67 -34.92 11.07
C ASP A 427 5.50 -33.93 10.90
N VAL A 428 5.78 -32.65 10.67
CA VAL A 428 4.78 -31.59 10.51
C VAL A 428 4.32 -31.44 9.05
N ASP A 429 3.02 -31.19 8.89
CA ASP A 429 2.43 -30.81 7.63
C ASP A 429 2.68 -29.32 7.32
N PHE A 430 3.33 -29.03 6.19
CA PHE A 430 3.70 -27.66 5.79
C PHE A 430 2.48 -26.83 5.37
N GLU A 431 1.35 -27.47 5.10
CA GLU A 431 0.08 -26.78 4.87
C GLU A 431 -0.46 -26.13 6.15
N GLN A 432 0.00 -26.54 7.34
CA GLN A 432 -0.37 -25.92 8.63
C GLN A 432 0.46 -24.66 8.91
N ARG A 433 0.31 -23.65 8.04
CA ARG A 433 1.12 -22.41 8.05
C ARG A 433 1.09 -21.69 9.39
N ASP A 434 -0.08 -21.52 10.00
CA ASP A 434 -0.21 -20.78 11.27
C ASP A 434 0.46 -21.49 12.45
N ASP A 435 0.45 -22.81 12.44
CA ASP A 435 1.11 -23.65 13.44
C ASP A 435 2.64 -23.56 13.30
N LEU A 436 3.16 -23.59 12.07
CA LEU A 436 4.58 -23.37 11.80
C LEU A 436 5.02 -21.95 12.19
N ARG A 437 4.24 -20.92 11.83
CA ARG A 437 4.49 -19.52 12.21
C ARG A 437 4.55 -19.38 13.73
N LEU A 438 3.56 -19.92 14.44
CA LEU A 438 3.53 -19.91 15.90
C LEU A 438 4.75 -20.63 16.49
N PHE A 439 5.09 -21.82 15.98
CA PHE A 439 6.27 -22.56 16.43
C PHE A 439 7.54 -21.72 16.30
N PHE A 440 7.80 -21.12 15.14
CA PHE A 440 9.00 -20.31 14.91
C PHE A 440 8.99 -19.00 15.72
N ASP A 441 7.83 -18.38 15.94
CA ASP A 441 7.69 -17.21 16.81
C ASP A 441 8.04 -17.55 18.28
N LEU A 442 7.62 -18.73 18.75
CA LEU A 442 7.95 -19.24 20.09
C LEU A 442 9.42 -19.63 20.17
N PHE A 443 9.94 -20.32 19.16
CA PHE A 443 11.32 -20.77 19.06
C PHE A 443 12.31 -19.61 19.08
N LEU A 444 12.08 -18.58 18.25
CA LEU A 444 12.87 -17.36 18.23
C LEU A 444 12.77 -16.60 19.55
N ALA A 445 11.57 -16.51 20.13
CA ALA A 445 11.38 -15.80 21.40
C ALA A 445 12.12 -16.48 22.55
N ALA A 446 12.03 -17.81 22.67
CA ALA A 446 12.58 -18.57 23.79
C ALA A 446 14.10 -18.40 23.96
N ASP A 447 14.85 -18.54 22.88
CA ASP A 447 16.31 -18.40 22.88
C ASP A 447 16.79 -17.97 21.49
N PRO A 448 16.86 -16.65 21.22
CA PRO A 448 17.16 -16.15 19.88
C PRO A 448 18.51 -16.64 19.36
N ASP A 449 19.53 -16.70 20.21
CA ASP A 449 20.89 -17.06 19.77
C ASP A 449 20.97 -18.53 19.38
N THR A 450 20.40 -19.42 20.22
CA THR A 450 20.31 -20.85 19.93
C THR A 450 19.41 -21.11 18.73
N ALA A 451 18.22 -20.50 18.67
CA ALA A 451 17.30 -20.65 17.54
C ALA A 451 17.96 -20.27 16.21
N LYS A 452 18.63 -19.11 16.16
CA LYS A 452 19.40 -18.69 14.99
C LYS A 452 20.50 -19.68 14.64
N ALA A 453 21.24 -20.19 15.62
CA ALA A 453 22.30 -21.18 15.37
C ALA A 453 21.75 -22.48 14.78
N LEU A 454 20.60 -22.96 15.29
CA LEU A 454 19.97 -24.19 14.84
C LEU A 454 19.40 -24.06 13.43
N VAL A 455 18.70 -22.96 13.11
CA VAL A 455 18.20 -22.69 11.75
C VAL A 455 19.37 -22.56 10.77
N ARG A 456 20.47 -21.91 11.16
CA ARG A 456 21.69 -21.80 10.33
C ARG A 456 22.36 -23.12 10.00
N ALA A 457 22.13 -24.15 10.82
CA ALA A 457 22.67 -25.48 10.61
C ALA A 457 21.69 -26.42 9.88
N LEU A 458 20.46 -25.98 9.57
CA LEU A 458 19.52 -26.78 8.79
C LEU A 458 20.03 -27.02 7.36
N GLU A 459 19.60 -28.14 6.79
CA GLU A 459 19.81 -28.40 5.37
C GLU A 459 19.08 -27.36 4.51
N GLU A 460 19.74 -26.88 3.46
CA GLU A 460 19.22 -25.86 2.55
C GLU A 460 17.86 -26.22 1.96
N LYS A 461 17.65 -27.51 1.63
CA LYS A 461 16.37 -28.02 1.11
C LYS A 461 15.20 -27.80 2.07
N ILE A 462 15.46 -27.83 3.38
CA ILE A 462 14.45 -27.60 4.42
C ILE A 462 14.14 -26.11 4.48
N VAL A 463 15.17 -25.26 4.47
CA VAL A 463 15.01 -23.79 4.47
C VAL A 463 14.24 -23.32 3.25
N ARG A 464 14.53 -23.86 2.06
CA ARG A 464 13.78 -23.56 0.83
C ARG A 464 12.30 -23.94 0.95
N ARG A 465 11.99 -25.10 1.56
CA ARG A 465 10.59 -25.49 1.84
C ARG A 465 9.90 -24.59 2.87
N LEU A 466 10.65 -23.97 3.78
CA LEU A 466 10.12 -23.07 4.80
C LEU A 466 9.85 -21.65 4.28
N MET A 467 10.35 -21.29 3.09
CA MET A 467 10.14 -19.95 2.51
C MET A 467 8.66 -19.64 2.29
N ASP A 468 7.84 -20.61 1.90
CA ASP A 468 6.40 -20.42 1.71
C ASP A 468 5.59 -20.27 3.03
N PRO A 469 5.70 -21.20 4.01
CA PRO A 469 4.89 -21.07 5.23
C PRO A 469 5.38 -19.99 6.21
N VAL A 470 6.69 -19.72 6.27
CA VAL A 470 7.32 -18.85 7.30
C VAL A 470 8.37 -17.86 6.77
N PRO A 471 8.11 -17.12 5.67
CA PRO A 471 9.10 -16.21 5.06
C PRO A 471 9.56 -15.11 6.02
N SER A 472 8.65 -14.61 6.86
CA SER A 472 8.92 -13.56 7.84
C SER A 472 9.84 -14.04 8.97
N GLN A 473 9.56 -15.22 9.54
CA GLN A 473 10.36 -15.78 10.61
C GLN A 473 11.77 -16.14 10.13
N LEU A 474 11.91 -16.69 8.92
CA LEU A 474 13.25 -16.95 8.34
C LEU A 474 14.08 -15.68 8.23
N ARG A 475 13.48 -14.57 7.78
CA ARG A 475 14.17 -13.27 7.70
C ARG A 475 14.40 -12.61 9.07
N GLY A 476 13.77 -13.10 10.14
CA GLY A 476 14.11 -12.76 11.53
C GLY A 476 15.23 -13.63 12.13
N LEU A 477 15.40 -14.86 11.62
CA LEU A 477 16.34 -15.87 12.12
C LEU A 477 17.68 -15.89 11.37
N LEU A 478 17.68 -15.52 10.10
CA LEU A 478 18.85 -15.53 9.24
C LEU A 478 19.20 -14.10 8.85
N SER A 479 20.49 -13.77 8.76
CA SER A 479 20.91 -12.53 8.10
C SER A 479 20.71 -12.64 6.57
N PRO A 480 20.69 -11.52 5.83
CA PRO A 480 20.59 -11.54 4.38
C PRO A 480 21.60 -12.48 3.69
N GLY A 481 22.88 -12.42 4.07
CA GLY A 481 23.90 -13.29 3.47
C GLY A 481 23.71 -14.77 3.80
N GLU A 482 23.25 -15.10 5.01
CA GLU A 482 23.00 -16.49 5.43
C GLU A 482 21.80 -17.08 4.70
N LEU A 483 20.68 -16.34 4.59
CA LEU A 483 19.50 -16.81 3.85
C LEU A 483 19.83 -17.00 2.38
N LEU A 484 20.46 -16.00 1.73
CA LEU A 484 20.79 -16.09 0.31
C LEU A 484 21.72 -17.26 0.00
N ALA A 485 22.69 -17.56 0.87
CA ALA A 485 23.53 -18.75 0.72
C ALA A 485 22.71 -20.04 0.74
N MET A 486 21.71 -20.15 1.63
CA MET A 486 20.82 -21.32 1.70
C MET A 486 19.87 -21.46 0.52
N LEU A 487 19.66 -20.38 -0.23
CA LEU A 487 18.86 -20.35 -1.45
C LEU A 487 19.72 -20.53 -2.72
N ASP A 488 21.01 -20.88 -2.60
CA ASP A 488 21.99 -20.85 -3.70
C ASP A 488 22.11 -19.50 -4.43
N ILE A 489 21.79 -18.39 -3.76
CA ILE A 489 22.03 -17.05 -4.30
C ILE A 489 23.45 -16.62 -3.92
N THR A 490 24.44 -17.25 -4.56
CA THR A 490 25.86 -16.94 -4.37
C THR A 490 26.56 -16.69 -5.70
N PRO A 491 27.72 -16.00 -5.72
CA PRO A 491 28.46 -15.80 -6.96
C PRO A 491 28.95 -17.09 -7.63
N GLY A 492 29.09 -18.18 -6.85
CA GLY A 492 29.62 -19.46 -7.30
C GLY A 492 28.59 -20.52 -7.68
N SER A 493 27.30 -20.30 -7.40
CA SER A 493 26.23 -21.24 -7.70
C SER A 493 26.09 -21.48 -9.20
N ASP A 494 25.54 -22.62 -9.61
CA ASP A 494 25.24 -22.80 -11.03
C ASP A 494 24.08 -21.88 -11.48
N ALA A 495 23.84 -21.79 -12.79
CA ALA A 495 22.81 -20.88 -13.32
C ALA A 495 21.37 -21.31 -12.97
N SER A 496 21.11 -22.62 -12.83
CA SER A 496 19.78 -23.15 -12.50
C SER A 496 19.48 -22.95 -11.03
N GLU A 497 20.45 -23.21 -10.16
CA GLU A 497 20.38 -22.98 -8.72
C GLU A 497 20.13 -21.49 -8.42
N LEU A 498 20.94 -20.60 -9.02
CA LEU A 498 20.75 -19.15 -8.86
C LEU A 498 19.37 -18.69 -9.36
N GLN A 499 18.89 -19.25 -10.49
CA GLN A 499 17.56 -18.94 -11.01
C GLN A 499 16.46 -19.33 -10.01
N GLN A 500 16.49 -20.56 -9.49
CA GLN A 500 15.51 -21.05 -8.51
C GLN A 500 15.54 -20.27 -7.21
N GLY A 501 16.74 -19.95 -6.72
CA GLY A 501 16.94 -19.14 -5.51
C GLY A 501 16.31 -17.76 -5.64
N ILE A 502 16.63 -17.03 -6.72
CA ILE A 502 16.08 -15.70 -7.00
C ILE A 502 14.56 -15.74 -7.07
N THR A 503 14.01 -16.70 -7.81
CA THR A 503 12.55 -16.88 -7.92
C THR A 503 11.92 -17.06 -6.54
N LEU A 504 12.43 -17.99 -5.74
CA LEU A 504 11.89 -18.27 -4.40
C LEU A 504 12.01 -17.07 -3.44
N LEU A 505 13.11 -16.30 -3.50
CA LEU A 505 13.27 -15.11 -2.66
C LEU A 505 12.24 -14.01 -2.98
N VAL A 506 11.92 -13.84 -4.27
CA VAL A 506 11.04 -12.77 -4.75
C VAL A 506 9.56 -13.16 -4.65
N GLU A 507 9.23 -14.42 -4.94
CA GLU A 507 7.84 -14.92 -4.89
C GLU A 507 7.35 -15.19 -3.47
N GLU A 508 8.25 -15.35 -2.49
CA GLU A 508 7.92 -15.56 -1.07
C GLU A 508 8.34 -14.37 -0.19
N PRO A 509 7.72 -13.18 -0.36
CA PRO A 509 8.01 -12.00 0.46
C PRO A 509 7.47 -12.18 1.88
N THR A 510 7.91 -11.33 2.81
CA THR A 510 7.35 -11.31 4.17
C THR A 510 5.99 -10.64 4.28
N GLY A 511 5.58 -9.99 3.19
CA GLY A 511 4.48 -9.04 3.15
C GLY A 511 4.81 -7.67 3.77
N ASN A 512 6.08 -7.43 4.10
CA ASN A 512 6.59 -6.14 4.56
C ASN A 512 7.87 -5.78 3.79
N TYR A 513 7.74 -4.87 2.83
CA TYR A 513 8.85 -4.40 2.01
C TYR A 513 10.09 -3.97 2.83
N ARG A 514 9.92 -3.36 4.01
CA ARG A 514 11.05 -2.96 4.86
C ARG A 514 11.86 -4.14 5.38
N SER A 515 11.20 -5.27 5.61
CA SER A 515 11.86 -6.51 6.03
C SER A 515 12.52 -7.23 4.84
N ASP A 516 11.97 -7.08 3.64
CA ASP A 516 12.45 -7.71 2.41
C ASP A 516 13.61 -6.96 1.74
N GLU A 517 13.62 -5.62 1.80
CA GLU A 517 14.59 -4.75 1.12
C GLU A 517 16.07 -5.14 1.38
N PRO A 518 16.52 -5.46 2.61
CA PRO A 518 17.91 -5.87 2.86
C PRO A 518 18.32 -7.14 2.11
N TYR A 519 17.39 -8.07 1.89
CA TYR A 519 17.66 -9.33 1.19
C TYR A 519 17.75 -9.11 -0.33
N LEU A 520 16.89 -8.24 -0.87
CA LEU A 520 16.98 -7.81 -2.26
C LEU A 520 18.31 -7.10 -2.55
N HIS A 521 18.79 -6.26 -1.63
CA HIS A 521 20.09 -5.60 -1.77
C HIS A 521 21.26 -6.58 -1.88
N VAL A 522 21.32 -7.59 -1.01
CA VAL A 522 22.40 -8.59 -1.11
C VAL A 522 22.24 -9.45 -2.37
N MET A 523 21.01 -9.73 -2.82
CA MET A 523 20.77 -10.42 -4.09
C MET A 523 21.34 -9.59 -5.27
N TYR A 524 21.11 -8.28 -5.27
CA TYR A 524 21.68 -7.37 -6.28
C TYR A 524 23.22 -7.39 -6.26
N GLU A 525 23.84 -7.41 -5.08
CA GLU A 525 25.30 -7.51 -4.95
C GLU A 525 25.85 -8.82 -5.52
N VAL A 526 25.18 -9.94 -5.27
CA VAL A 526 25.57 -11.26 -5.81
C VAL A 526 25.47 -11.26 -7.34
N VAL A 527 24.36 -10.78 -7.89
CA VAL A 527 24.17 -10.67 -9.35
C VAL A 527 25.19 -9.72 -9.97
N ALA A 528 25.48 -8.59 -9.31
CA ALA A 528 26.50 -7.64 -9.74
C ALA A 528 27.93 -8.21 -9.69
N ALA A 529 28.24 -9.07 -8.71
CA ALA A 529 29.53 -9.74 -8.63
C ALA A 529 29.71 -10.72 -9.79
N ARG A 530 28.68 -11.53 -10.09
CA ARG A 530 28.72 -12.54 -11.15
C ARG A 530 28.69 -11.93 -12.56
N SER A 531 28.04 -10.78 -12.76
CA SER A 531 28.05 -10.09 -14.06
C SER A 531 29.44 -9.63 -14.49
N ARG A 532 30.37 -9.38 -13.54
CA ARG A 532 31.77 -9.05 -13.87
C ARG A 532 32.50 -10.18 -14.58
N THR A 533 32.06 -11.42 -14.38
CA THR A 533 32.61 -12.61 -15.04
C THR A 533 31.82 -13.01 -16.28
N ASP A 534 30.49 -13.00 -16.23
CA ASP A 534 29.63 -13.37 -17.37
C ASP A 534 28.30 -12.62 -17.37
N SER A 535 28.30 -11.41 -17.93
CA SER A 535 27.09 -10.61 -18.15
C SER A 535 26.02 -11.30 -18.99
N ARG A 536 26.40 -12.15 -19.96
CA ARG A 536 25.45 -12.81 -20.87
C ARG A 536 24.72 -13.95 -20.18
N ASP A 537 25.41 -14.66 -19.28
CA ASP A 537 24.79 -15.66 -18.42
C ASP A 537 23.78 -15.01 -17.47
N ILE A 538 24.16 -13.93 -16.80
CA ILE A 538 23.24 -13.17 -15.95
C ILE A 538 22.04 -12.65 -16.74
N MET A 539 22.23 -12.06 -17.92
CA MET A 539 21.12 -11.65 -18.78
C MET A 539 20.12 -12.79 -19.05
N ARG A 540 20.61 -14.02 -19.22
CA ARG A 540 19.75 -15.19 -19.44
C ARG A 540 18.98 -15.60 -18.18
N ILE A 541 19.60 -15.44 -17.00
CA ILE A 541 18.96 -15.70 -15.70
C ILE A 541 17.87 -14.66 -15.46
N LEU A 542 18.18 -13.36 -15.59
CA LEU A 542 17.21 -12.28 -15.32
C LEU A 542 15.94 -12.42 -16.16
N ARG A 543 16.07 -12.84 -17.43
CA ARG A 543 14.94 -13.08 -18.34
C ARG A 543 14.04 -14.27 -17.98
N ARG A 544 14.43 -15.09 -17.00
CA ARG A 544 13.73 -16.32 -16.59
C ARG A 544 13.32 -16.30 -15.11
N THR A 545 13.47 -15.16 -14.46
CA THR A 545 13.15 -14.93 -13.05
C THR A 545 12.27 -13.69 -12.95
N PRO A 546 11.46 -13.55 -11.88
CA PRO A 546 10.73 -12.31 -11.57
C PRO A 546 11.65 -11.21 -11.03
N PHE A 547 12.88 -11.10 -11.53
CA PHE A 547 13.92 -10.28 -10.93
C PHE A 547 13.56 -8.78 -10.96
N PRO A 548 13.58 -8.08 -9.81
CA PRO A 548 13.22 -6.67 -9.71
C PRO A 548 14.31 -5.78 -10.32
N LEU A 549 14.20 -5.56 -11.64
CA LEU A 549 15.18 -4.85 -12.46
C LEU A 549 15.38 -3.40 -12.05
N GLU A 550 14.31 -2.69 -11.67
CA GLU A 550 14.40 -1.29 -11.24
C GLU A 550 15.36 -1.12 -10.06
N GLY A 551 15.15 -1.88 -8.98
CA GLY A 551 16.01 -1.82 -7.81
C GLY A 551 17.45 -2.23 -8.12
N PHE A 552 17.68 -3.13 -9.08
CA PHE A 552 19.03 -3.47 -9.53
C PHE A 552 19.73 -2.31 -10.26
N ILE A 553 19.01 -1.58 -11.11
CA ILE A 553 19.54 -0.38 -11.79
C ILE A 553 19.89 0.69 -10.75
N GLU A 554 19.01 0.94 -9.77
CA GLU A 554 19.24 1.96 -8.75
C GLU A 554 20.40 1.61 -7.81
N ARG A 555 20.48 0.35 -7.36
CA ARG A 555 21.48 -0.08 -6.37
C ARG A 555 22.82 -0.48 -6.98
N GLN A 556 22.82 -0.99 -8.21
CA GLN A 556 24.01 -1.50 -8.90
C GLN A 556 24.08 -1.01 -10.36
N PRO A 557 24.01 0.31 -10.64
CA PRO A 557 23.82 0.85 -11.99
C PRO A 557 24.88 0.37 -12.98
N ARG A 558 26.15 0.35 -12.58
CA ARG A 558 27.26 -0.13 -13.44
C ARG A 558 27.11 -1.60 -13.82
N ALA A 559 26.65 -2.44 -12.89
CA ALA A 559 26.48 -3.86 -13.15
C ALA A 559 25.23 -4.12 -13.99
N ALA A 560 24.14 -3.39 -13.74
CA ALA A 560 22.94 -3.42 -14.57
C ALA A 560 23.26 -3.06 -16.02
N LEU A 561 23.99 -1.97 -16.25
CA LEU A 561 24.45 -1.58 -17.58
C LEU A 561 25.36 -2.63 -18.21
N ALA A 562 26.31 -3.21 -17.47
CA ALA A 562 27.17 -4.27 -17.99
C ALA A 562 26.39 -5.53 -18.43
N VAL A 563 25.27 -5.83 -17.77
CA VAL A 563 24.36 -6.92 -18.15
C VAL A 563 23.55 -6.54 -19.39
N LEU A 564 22.91 -5.36 -19.38
CA LEU A 564 22.02 -4.91 -20.45
C LEU A 564 22.77 -4.65 -21.78
N THR A 565 23.97 -4.08 -21.71
CA THR A 565 24.84 -3.84 -22.89
C THR A 565 25.37 -5.14 -23.52
N SER A 566 25.29 -6.27 -22.83
CA SER A 566 25.85 -7.54 -23.31
C SER A 566 25.09 -8.15 -24.51
N ASP A 567 23.82 -7.78 -24.67
CA ASP A 567 22.91 -8.19 -25.75
C ASP A 567 21.71 -7.23 -25.81
N MET A 568 21.75 -6.26 -26.75
CA MET A 568 20.70 -5.26 -26.96
C MET A 568 19.33 -5.89 -27.24
N SER A 569 19.27 -6.96 -28.06
CA SER A 569 17.99 -7.62 -28.35
C SER A 569 17.40 -8.30 -27.12
N SER A 570 18.24 -8.83 -26.22
CA SER A 570 17.78 -9.32 -24.91
C SER A 570 17.39 -8.20 -23.97
N ALA A 571 18.10 -7.07 -23.97
CA ALA A 571 17.75 -5.90 -23.16
C ALA A 571 16.37 -5.33 -23.55
N VAL A 572 16.12 -5.12 -24.86
CA VAL A 572 14.80 -4.72 -25.38
C VAL A 572 13.70 -5.64 -24.89
N ARG A 573 13.90 -6.97 -24.97
CA ARG A 573 12.91 -7.94 -24.48
C ARG A 573 12.70 -7.86 -22.98
N LEU A 574 13.79 -7.72 -22.20
CA LEU A 574 13.73 -7.66 -20.74
C LEU A 574 12.98 -6.40 -20.27
N VAL A 575 13.26 -5.24 -20.89
CA VAL A 575 12.57 -3.98 -20.59
C VAL A 575 11.09 -4.06 -20.97
N ARG A 576 10.76 -4.60 -22.14
CA ARG A 576 9.35 -4.78 -22.56
C ARG A 576 8.57 -5.74 -21.66
N SER A 577 9.25 -6.74 -21.11
CA SER A 577 8.65 -7.73 -20.20
C SER A 577 8.73 -7.30 -18.73
N SER A 578 9.14 -6.06 -18.43
CA SER A 578 9.13 -5.59 -17.05
C SER A 578 7.70 -5.52 -16.51
N ASP A 579 7.58 -5.67 -15.20
CA ASP A 579 6.29 -5.64 -14.52
C ASP A 579 5.60 -4.28 -14.74
N ARG A 580 4.44 -4.28 -15.40
CA ARG A 580 3.72 -3.06 -15.79
C ARG A 580 3.10 -2.31 -14.61
N VAL A 581 3.05 -2.91 -13.43
CA VAL A 581 2.51 -2.32 -12.20
C VAL A 581 3.66 -1.80 -11.32
N LEU A 582 4.63 -2.66 -11.04
CA LEU A 582 5.74 -2.35 -10.14
C LEU A 582 6.79 -1.45 -10.82
N SER A 583 7.22 -1.83 -12.02
CA SER A 583 8.31 -1.17 -12.73
C SER A 583 8.00 -1.08 -14.23
N PRO A 584 7.04 -0.22 -14.64
CA PRO A 584 6.63 -0.07 -16.03
C PRO A 584 7.84 0.11 -16.97
N PRO A 585 7.80 -0.37 -18.22
CA PRO A 585 8.95 -0.30 -19.11
C PRO A 585 9.52 1.13 -19.29
N SER A 586 8.66 2.15 -19.36
CA SER A 586 9.07 3.57 -19.41
C SER A 586 9.81 4.02 -18.15
N ARG A 587 9.41 3.50 -16.97
CA ARG A 587 10.12 3.72 -15.70
C ARG A 587 11.50 3.07 -15.68
N ILE A 588 11.64 1.89 -16.29
CA ILE A 588 12.95 1.25 -16.43
C ILE A 588 13.86 2.11 -17.32
N VAL A 589 13.36 2.61 -18.46
CA VAL A 589 14.11 3.55 -19.31
C VAL A 589 14.48 4.80 -18.53
N TYR A 590 13.57 5.36 -17.74
CA TYR A 590 13.82 6.52 -16.88
C TYR A 590 14.95 6.29 -15.86
N ARG A 591 15.02 5.11 -15.23
CA ARG A 591 16.16 4.77 -14.36
C ARG A 591 17.47 4.63 -15.14
N LEU A 592 17.39 4.16 -16.38
CA LEU A 592 18.56 4.02 -17.25
C LEU A 592 19.08 5.36 -17.76
N ILE A 593 18.21 6.36 -18.01
CA ILE A 593 18.64 7.73 -18.32
C ILE A 593 19.55 8.25 -17.20
N ASN A 594 19.16 8.04 -15.94
CA ASN A 594 19.97 8.43 -14.79
C ASN A 594 21.25 7.60 -14.60
N ALA A 595 21.30 6.37 -15.14
CA ALA A 595 22.46 5.48 -15.01
C ALA A 595 23.49 5.68 -16.13
N ASP A 596 23.02 5.81 -17.38
CA ASP A 596 23.80 6.03 -18.60
C ASP A 596 22.88 6.58 -19.71
N PRO A 597 22.85 7.91 -19.91
CA PRO A 597 21.91 8.55 -20.82
C PRO A 597 22.16 8.21 -22.30
N GLU A 598 23.42 8.03 -22.71
CA GLU A 598 23.75 7.63 -24.08
C GLU A 598 23.24 6.22 -24.39
N TRP A 599 23.45 5.27 -23.47
CA TRP A 599 22.93 3.92 -23.67
C TRP A 599 21.40 3.85 -23.59
N ALA A 600 20.77 4.64 -22.71
CA ALA A 600 19.32 4.77 -22.68
C ALA A 600 18.76 5.27 -24.01
N ALA A 601 19.41 6.24 -24.68
CA ALA A 601 19.04 6.70 -26.01
C ALA A 601 19.13 5.56 -27.05
N GLN A 602 20.22 4.78 -27.05
CA GLN A 602 20.36 3.62 -27.94
C GLN A 602 19.28 2.56 -27.71
N LEU A 603 18.90 2.32 -26.45
CA LEU A 603 17.81 1.41 -26.11
C LEU A 603 16.47 1.92 -26.66
N VAL A 604 16.19 3.23 -26.52
CA VAL A 604 14.98 3.86 -27.06
C VAL A 604 14.92 3.75 -28.58
N VAL A 605 16.04 3.96 -29.26
CA VAL A 605 16.15 3.71 -30.72
C VAL A 605 15.85 2.25 -31.06
N ALA A 606 16.44 1.31 -30.33
CA ALA A 606 16.20 -0.12 -30.56
C ALA A 606 14.73 -0.54 -30.28
N LEU A 607 14.05 0.15 -29.35
CA LEU A 607 12.62 -0.01 -29.10
C LEU A 607 11.80 0.50 -30.29
N ALA A 608 12.11 1.69 -30.82
CA ALA A 608 11.48 2.23 -32.02
C ALA A 608 11.64 1.28 -33.23
N GLU A 609 12.85 0.79 -33.47
CA GLU A 609 13.15 -0.17 -34.54
C GLU A 609 12.41 -1.51 -34.37
N SER A 610 12.04 -1.85 -33.12
CA SER A 610 11.24 -3.04 -32.79
C SER A 610 9.72 -2.81 -32.90
N GLY A 611 9.29 -1.61 -33.30
CA GLY A 611 7.88 -1.23 -33.45
C GLY A 611 7.20 -0.78 -32.16
N GLU A 612 7.96 -0.43 -31.12
CA GLU A 612 7.44 -0.03 -29.79
C GLU A 612 7.28 1.50 -29.66
N GLU A 613 6.71 2.15 -30.68
CA GLU A 613 6.58 3.62 -30.72
C GLU A 613 5.83 4.19 -29.52
N ALA A 614 4.77 3.52 -29.04
CA ALA A 614 4.03 3.97 -27.86
C ALA A 614 4.92 4.01 -26.59
N LEU A 615 5.78 3.00 -26.40
CA LEU A 615 6.70 2.95 -25.29
C LEU A 615 7.82 3.99 -25.43
N VAL A 616 8.29 4.27 -26.64
CA VAL A 616 9.25 5.36 -26.90
C VAL A 616 8.66 6.69 -26.45
N THR A 617 7.42 6.96 -26.85
CA THR A 617 6.68 8.17 -26.49
C THR A 617 6.43 8.28 -24.99
N GLU A 618 6.03 7.18 -24.33
CA GLU A 618 5.87 7.13 -22.87
C GLU A 618 7.20 7.34 -22.12
N SER A 619 8.30 6.82 -22.65
CA SER A 619 9.63 6.97 -22.04
C SER A 619 10.12 8.43 -22.09
N LEU A 620 9.85 9.12 -23.20
CA LEU A 620 10.15 10.55 -23.33
C LEU A 620 9.28 11.40 -22.40
N ALA A 621 8.01 11.05 -22.21
CA ALA A 621 7.14 11.74 -21.28
C ALA A 621 7.49 11.50 -19.80
N TYR A 622 8.27 10.48 -19.49
CA TYR A 622 8.54 10.06 -18.11
C TYR A 622 9.39 11.07 -17.32
N ILE A 623 10.17 11.92 -18.00
CA ILE A 623 10.96 12.99 -17.36
C ILE A 623 10.12 14.23 -17.02
N ALA A 624 8.82 14.28 -17.35
CA ALA A 624 8.06 15.53 -17.39
C ALA A 624 8.10 16.40 -16.12
N TYR A 625 8.22 15.80 -14.94
CA TYR A 625 8.18 16.51 -13.67
C TYR A 625 9.56 16.66 -13.01
N ASP A 626 10.66 16.27 -13.66
CA ASP A 626 11.97 16.20 -13.02
C ASP A 626 12.47 17.55 -12.53
N LYS A 627 12.23 18.62 -13.29
CA LYS A 627 12.54 19.99 -12.84
C LYS A 627 11.78 20.37 -11.57
N ASP A 628 10.44 20.25 -11.57
CA ASP A 628 9.61 20.63 -10.41
C ASP A 628 9.93 19.77 -9.19
N ARG A 629 10.13 18.46 -9.38
CA ARG A 629 10.48 17.53 -8.29
C ARG A 629 11.85 17.84 -7.71
N LEU A 630 12.85 18.12 -8.55
CA LEU A 630 14.20 18.47 -8.10
C LEU A 630 14.24 19.84 -7.39
N GLU A 631 13.46 20.82 -7.84
CA GLU A 631 13.31 22.12 -7.18
C GLU A 631 12.73 21.99 -5.76
N ARG A 632 11.81 21.05 -5.57
CA ARG A 632 11.18 20.78 -4.25
C ARG A 632 12.03 19.87 -3.37
N LEU A 633 12.69 18.89 -3.96
CA LEU A 633 13.49 17.86 -3.28
C LEU A 633 14.84 17.68 -4.01
N PRO A 634 15.85 18.50 -3.68
CA PRO A 634 17.16 18.44 -4.34
C PRO A 634 17.95 17.14 -4.10
N GLU A 635 17.54 16.32 -3.14
CA GLU A 635 18.18 15.06 -2.77
C GLU A 635 17.67 13.86 -3.60
N LEU A 636 16.64 14.06 -4.44
CA LEU A 636 16.14 12.99 -5.30
C LEU A 636 17.23 12.55 -6.30
N PRO A 637 17.29 11.25 -6.66
CA PRO A 637 18.21 10.74 -7.67
C PRO A 637 17.74 11.08 -9.10
N ILE A 638 17.65 12.38 -9.38
CA ILE A 638 17.22 13.00 -10.64
C ILE A 638 18.37 13.88 -11.14
N SER A 639 18.64 13.88 -12.45
CA SER A 639 19.65 14.77 -13.05
C SER A 639 19.15 15.35 -14.37
N LEU A 640 18.93 16.67 -14.36
CA LEU A 640 18.62 17.44 -15.57
C LEU A 640 19.80 17.45 -16.56
N GLU A 641 21.02 17.24 -16.08
CA GLU A 641 22.20 17.01 -16.92
C GLU A 641 22.06 15.70 -17.71
N ASN A 642 21.72 14.59 -17.04
CA ASN A 642 21.52 13.31 -17.71
C ASN A 642 20.32 13.35 -18.68
N ASP A 643 19.23 14.06 -18.33
CA ASP A 643 18.12 14.28 -19.26
C ASP A 643 18.58 15.03 -20.52
N GLY A 644 19.45 16.04 -20.35
CA GLY A 644 20.04 16.81 -21.45
C GLY A 644 20.95 15.95 -22.34
N GLU A 645 21.81 15.14 -21.74
CA GLU A 645 22.69 14.19 -22.45
C GLU A 645 21.88 13.14 -23.22
N PHE A 646 20.77 12.65 -22.65
CA PHE A 646 19.87 11.70 -23.30
C PHE A 646 19.20 12.33 -24.55
N LEU A 647 18.72 13.57 -24.45
CA LEU A 647 18.15 14.30 -25.59
C LEU A 647 19.21 14.60 -26.67
N GLU A 648 20.43 14.96 -26.26
CA GLU A 648 21.56 15.13 -27.18
C GLU A 648 21.88 13.84 -27.93
N ALA A 649 21.95 12.71 -27.24
CA ALA A 649 22.20 11.40 -27.84
C ALA A 649 21.10 11.01 -28.86
N LEU A 650 19.82 11.19 -28.52
CA LEU A 650 18.71 10.95 -29.45
C LEU A 650 18.78 11.85 -30.70
N LEU A 651 19.14 13.13 -30.53
CA LEU A 651 19.32 14.05 -31.65
C LEU A 651 20.45 13.59 -32.57
N ILE A 652 21.57 13.13 -32.00
CA ILE A 652 22.73 12.65 -32.77
C ILE A 652 22.39 11.36 -33.53
N ASP A 653 21.71 10.43 -32.87
CA ASP A 653 21.46 9.08 -33.42
C ASP A 653 20.33 9.05 -34.44
N GLN A 654 19.25 9.81 -34.24
CA GLN A 654 18.05 9.77 -35.10
C GLN A 654 17.81 11.05 -35.91
N GLY A 655 18.44 12.17 -35.52
CA GLY A 655 18.27 13.46 -36.19
C GLY A 655 17.06 14.28 -35.69
N PRO A 656 16.99 15.55 -36.14
CA PRO A 656 16.05 16.53 -35.60
C PRO A 656 14.58 16.25 -35.91
N ASP A 657 14.27 15.70 -37.09
CA ASP A 657 12.89 15.46 -37.52
C ASP A 657 12.25 14.33 -36.69
N TRP A 658 13.00 13.25 -36.46
CA TRP A 658 12.54 12.14 -35.62
C TRP A 658 12.31 12.59 -34.17
N LEU A 659 13.27 13.33 -33.60
CA LEU A 659 13.15 13.81 -32.22
C LEU A 659 11.97 14.78 -32.07
N LEU A 660 11.78 15.69 -33.04
CA LEU A 660 10.63 16.58 -33.06
C LEU A 660 9.29 15.81 -33.08
N GLU A 661 9.18 14.79 -33.92
CA GLU A 661 7.97 13.96 -34.02
C GLU A 661 7.66 13.28 -32.69
N ARG A 662 8.64 12.58 -32.10
CA ARG A 662 8.46 11.86 -30.84
C ARG A 662 8.20 12.79 -29.65
N LEU A 663 8.86 13.95 -29.56
CA LEU A 663 8.57 14.94 -28.52
C LEU A 663 7.17 15.56 -28.67
N ASN A 664 6.68 15.77 -29.89
CA ASN A 664 5.30 16.23 -30.13
C ASN A 664 4.28 15.17 -29.70
N GLU A 665 4.54 13.89 -29.95
CA GLU A 665 3.68 12.80 -29.47
C GLU A 665 3.67 12.72 -27.94
N ALA A 666 4.84 12.84 -27.30
CA ALA A 666 4.95 12.83 -25.84
C ALA A 666 4.23 14.03 -25.21
N TYR A 667 4.37 15.21 -25.81
CA TYR A 667 3.63 16.42 -25.42
C TYR A 667 2.10 16.25 -25.59
N ALA A 668 1.68 15.49 -26.60
CA ALA A 668 0.28 15.21 -26.90
C ALA A 668 -0.32 14.09 -26.05
N LEU A 669 0.46 13.35 -25.24
CA LEU A 669 -0.06 12.30 -24.36
C LEU A 669 -1.10 12.82 -23.34
N SER A 670 -1.07 14.12 -23.01
CA SER A 670 -2.11 14.76 -22.20
C SER A 670 -3.41 15.03 -22.96
N GLU A 671 -3.36 15.10 -24.30
CA GLU A 671 -4.49 15.44 -25.17
C GLU A 671 -5.18 14.20 -25.78
N ASP A 672 -4.43 13.13 -26.04
CA ASP A 672 -5.00 11.91 -26.61
C ASP A 672 -5.63 11.04 -25.52
N ARG A 673 -6.91 11.30 -25.21
CA ARG A 673 -7.76 10.37 -24.45
C ARG A 673 -9.23 10.52 -24.85
N THR A 674 -9.85 9.40 -25.15
CA THR A 674 -11.30 9.17 -25.09
C THR A 674 -11.87 9.28 -23.64
N VAL A 675 -11.16 9.96 -22.73
CA VAL A 675 -11.33 10.02 -21.28
C VAL A 675 -10.75 11.32 -20.71
N PRO A 676 -11.57 12.29 -20.26
CA PRO A 676 -11.06 13.46 -19.53
C PRO A 676 -10.29 13.08 -18.25
N ASN A 677 -9.21 13.83 -17.92
CA ASN A 677 -8.43 13.80 -16.66
C ASN A 677 -7.39 12.69 -16.46
N HIS A 678 -6.88 12.08 -17.52
CA HIS A 678 -5.95 10.95 -17.38
C HIS A 678 -4.48 11.44 -17.11
N VAL A 679 -4.15 12.73 -17.30
CA VAL A 679 -2.87 13.40 -16.91
C VAL A 679 -3.21 14.74 -16.23
N PRO A 680 -2.49 15.21 -15.19
CA PRO A 680 -2.72 16.53 -14.61
C PRO A 680 -2.71 17.66 -15.66
N ASP A 681 -3.58 18.67 -15.49
CA ASP A 681 -3.72 19.83 -16.41
C ASP A 681 -2.40 20.57 -16.65
N GLU A 682 -1.44 20.44 -15.72
CA GLU A 682 -0.12 21.08 -15.80
C GLU A 682 0.93 20.29 -16.58
N PHE A 683 0.64 19.06 -17.04
CA PHE A 683 1.67 18.19 -17.63
C PHE A 683 2.45 18.83 -18.78
N GLN A 684 1.74 19.46 -19.72
CA GLN A 684 2.39 20.12 -20.86
C GLN A 684 3.35 21.22 -20.42
N TYR A 685 2.94 22.00 -19.41
CA TYR A 685 3.77 23.05 -18.83
C TYR A 685 5.00 22.45 -18.14
N GLN A 686 4.83 21.43 -17.30
CA GLN A 686 5.93 20.80 -16.58
C GLN A 686 6.90 20.10 -17.54
N TYR A 687 6.37 19.40 -18.55
CA TYR A 687 7.17 18.71 -19.56
C TYR A 687 8.04 19.69 -20.34
N LEU A 688 7.48 20.78 -20.86
CA LEU A 688 8.26 21.82 -21.55
C LEU A 688 9.29 22.46 -20.63
N ALA A 689 8.91 22.79 -19.40
CA ALA A 689 9.82 23.39 -18.43
C ALA A 689 11.02 22.47 -18.12
N THR A 690 10.78 21.17 -18.02
CA THR A 690 11.84 20.17 -17.83
C THR A 690 12.73 20.06 -19.07
N LEU A 691 12.16 19.96 -20.27
CA LEU A 691 12.93 19.91 -21.52
C LEU A 691 13.84 21.14 -21.68
N GLU A 692 13.33 22.34 -21.39
CA GLU A 692 14.11 23.59 -21.43
C GLU A 692 15.26 23.58 -20.42
N ALA A 693 15.00 23.13 -19.20
CA ALA A 693 16.02 23.06 -18.15
C ALA A 693 17.09 22.01 -18.46
N ALA A 694 16.68 20.85 -18.98
CA ALA A 694 17.59 19.79 -19.43
C ALA A 694 18.48 20.27 -20.58
N VAL A 695 17.92 20.91 -21.62
CA VAL A 695 18.71 21.45 -22.74
C VAL A 695 19.68 22.54 -22.31
N ALA A 696 19.36 23.32 -21.28
CA ALA A 696 20.28 24.33 -20.76
C ALA A 696 21.61 23.74 -20.24
N THR A 697 21.62 22.46 -19.84
CA THR A 697 22.81 21.76 -19.36
C THR A 697 23.74 21.29 -20.49
N VAL A 698 23.20 21.06 -21.70
CA VAL A 698 23.92 20.47 -22.85
C VAL A 698 25.15 21.32 -23.23
N PRO A 699 26.38 20.79 -23.16
CA PRO A 699 27.60 21.60 -23.23
C PRO A 699 27.86 22.21 -24.62
N TYR A 700 27.49 21.51 -25.70
CA TYR A 700 27.77 21.95 -27.06
C TYR A 700 26.74 22.96 -27.55
N ALA A 701 27.18 24.20 -27.81
CA ALA A 701 26.28 25.30 -28.17
C ALA A 701 25.47 25.03 -29.45
N VAL A 702 26.04 24.33 -30.43
CA VAL A 702 25.35 23.98 -31.68
C VAL A 702 24.21 22.99 -31.41
N THR A 703 24.49 21.90 -30.67
CA THR A 703 23.47 20.93 -30.25
C THR A 703 22.38 21.62 -29.44
N ARG A 704 22.77 22.44 -28.47
CA ARG A 704 21.84 23.18 -27.59
C ARG A 704 20.88 24.07 -28.39
N ILE A 705 21.39 24.82 -29.37
CA ILE A 705 20.56 25.67 -30.23
C ILE A 705 19.56 24.84 -31.04
N GLU A 706 19.99 23.68 -31.55
CA GLU A 706 19.12 22.80 -32.35
C GLU A 706 18.05 22.14 -31.48
N LEU A 707 18.38 21.64 -30.29
CA LEU A 707 17.42 21.12 -29.32
C LEU A 707 16.42 22.20 -28.88
N GLN A 708 16.89 23.42 -28.61
CA GLN A 708 15.98 24.54 -28.28
C GLN A 708 15.05 24.87 -29.44
N ARG A 709 15.53 24.80 -30.70
CA ARG A 709 14.69 24.98 -31.89
C ARG A 709 13.59 23.93 -31.95
N ILE A 710 13.93 22.67 -31.69
CA ILE A 710 12.97 21.55 -31.67
C ILE A 710 11.92 21.77 -30.56
N ILE A 711 12.32 22.07 -29.33
CA ILE A 711 11.41 22.31 -28.20
C ILE A 711 10.47 23.49 -28.49
N ASN A 712 10.99 24.59 -29.04
CA ASN A 712 10.17 25.74 -29.42
C ASN A 712 9.12 25.37 -30.48
N GLN A 713 9.43 24.44 -31.39
CA GLN A 713 8.47 23.94 -32.38
C GLN A 713 7.40 23.06 -31.73
N VAL A 714 7.76 22.22 -30.77
CA VAL A 714 6.78 21.44 -29.98
C VAL A 714 5.78 22.37 -29.29
N ALA A 715 6.26 23.42 -28.63
CA ALA A 715 5.41 24.42 -27.99
C ALA A 715 4.52 25.21 -28.98
N GLN A 716 4.97 25.42 -30.23
CA GLN A 716 4.23 26.17 -31.25
C GLN A 716 3.18 25.35 -32.00
N ASN A 717 3.37 24.05 -32.17
CA ASN A 717 2.50 23.22 -33.01
C ASN A 717 1.09 23.02 -32.44
N ARG A 718 0.81 23.43 -31.20
CA ARG A 718 -0.51 23.27 -30.53
C ARG A 718 -0.98 24.50 -29.74
N GLY A 719 -0.32 25.65 -29.89
CA GLY A 719 -0.69 26.93 -29.24
C GLY A 719 -1.75 27.75 -29.98
#